data_AF-A0A6A3NYA7-F1
#
_entry.id   AF-A0A6A3NYA7-F1
#
_cell.length_a   1.000
_cell.length_b   1.000
_cell.length_c   1.000
_cell.angle_alpha   90.00
_cell.angle_beta   90.00
_cell.angle_gamma   90.00
#
_symmetry.space_group_name_H-M   'P 1'
#
loop_
_entity.id
_entity.type
_entity.pdbx_description
1 polymer ?
#
loop_
_entity_poly.entity_id
_entity_poly.type
_entity_poly.pdbx_seq_one_letter_code
_entity_poly.pdbx_strand_id
1 'polypeptide(L)'
;MSWDKLKRTATSSSLEASVGAHVHMRVEDFVNLASRTSELFDMLLRTVLKFQFLSNGCLQFENRNQASMLLFFLSAKDPTQHGTPSSGSVVVMPRLGEGWLVSRFIGTPVSRPVMGAKELEEEVSLYNLRLAGEAEFAQPSRCEKGCQRYAPEEPRPYWVGVRRKTETMARTNSALMMSLGTVNMWGFSPAYDVCSGFPEWGTTSKASSSAVTSGADGSEEKASAEPINILLSGPGDVRHVLATIARRRRWDPALKHRPVHIYLFEKSIETLSRDLLLLQVALDTNLPMRQRCNTFLEIFGNARVQERTSAYIEEQAKMLMDFVYNERGPFAGLVDLSHLKMRTHDDLIDTFRSWFQSVKFDVDTLRDHRLRHYYEVRYDYRDNLIDWDYTMNLKKIENASVIHIRQYRDWRNSGVAFEFGDQSYTVPNRTMAAYTEAKKKQQGSVLCRGLWTDIIVSPYISLGVHCEKPNKFAEQLFEIHNKGTGVEQNRHNTVEVAVYNVLSYLHEIETGKMYKMEKEHDIFSGIGDTEGIQDTGNQPTEDKSHSRFEEIVEETNQPKATEEEISKLQSAEAEARENIIRESLHDAKIIPLTGNMEDLLSKKRYTNLFDYVFISSQQCHVLQPSDDVEERAKATFTNMLRDGAAVDVESSVFMLPLKDEQRALYVTKLQEWMSQHSLEPTYRFGGKKEPSSQDMTEIKHAVLRFSYSGKKV
;
A
#
# COMPACT_ATOMS: atom_id res chain seq x y z
N MET A 1 -17.95 35.66 -32.05
CA MET A 1 -16.66 36.08 -32.67
C MET A 1 -16.06 34.89 -33.41
N SER A 2 -15.31 35.08 -34.49
CA SER A 2 -14.63 33.96 -35.17
C SER A 2 -13.39 33.49 -34.38
N TRP A 3 -13.13 32.17 -34.40
CA TRP A 3 -12.03 31.50 -33.71
C TRP A 3 -10.65 32.09 -34.07
N ASP A 4 -10.42 32.49 -35.32
CA ASP A 4 -9.15 33.08 -35.76
C ASP A 4 -8.87 34.46 -35.15
N LYS A 5 -9.92 35.20 -34.79
CA LYS A 5 -9.77 36.47 -34.07
C LYS A 5 -9.31 36.25 -32.62
N LEU A 6 -9.62 35.08 -32.05
CA LEU A 6 -9.24 34.64 -30.71
C LEU A 6 -7.81 34.06 -30.67
N LYS A 7 -7.41 33.27 -31.68
CA LYS A 7 -6.02 32.81 -31.85
C LYS A 7 -5.02 33.95 -31.98
N ARG A 8 -5.41 35.07 -32.62
CA ARG A 8 -4.55 36.26 -32.78
C ARG A 8 -4.39 37.11 -31.52
N THR A 9 -5.36 37.14 -30.59
CA THR A 9 -5.15 37.77 -29.27
C THR A 9 -4.33 36.90 -28.33
N ALA A 10 -4.49 35.57 -28.39
CA ALA A 10 -3.80 34.63 -27.51
C ALA A 10 -2.28 34.48 -27.78
N THR A 11 -1.74 35.06 -28.85
CA THR A 11 -0.38 34.75 -29.35
C THR A 11 0.65 35.89 -29.23
N SER A 12 0.33 37.05 -28.62
CA SER A 12 1.33 38.13 -28.47
C SER A 12 1.20 39.09 -27.27
N SER A 13 0.18 39.00 -26.40
CA SER A 13 -0.06 40.05 -25.38
C SER A 13 -0.37 39.60 -23.94
N SER A 14 -0.36 38.30 -23.64
CA SER A 14 -0.71 37.76 -22.30
C SER A 14 0.50 37.49 -21.38
N LEU A 15 1.72 37.68 -21.89
CA LEU A 15 2.99 37.38 -21.20
C LEU A 15 3.90 38.61 -21.24
N GLU A 16 3.92 39.38 -20.14
CA GLU A 16 4.82 40.53 -20.00
C GLU A 16 6.22 40.04 -19.58
N ALA A 17 7.21 40.27 -20.44
CA ALA A 17 8.59 39.85 -20.22
C ALA A 17 9.32 40.85 -19.30
N SER A 18 9.50 40.48 -18.04
CA SER A 18 10.30 41.24 -17.08
C SER A 18 11.81 40.96 -17.25
N VAL A 19 12.67 41.89 -16.83
CA VAL A 19 14.13 41.71 -16.85
C VAL A 19 14.56 40.92 -15.61
N GLY A 20 14.31 39.61 -15.65
CA GLY A 20 14.62 38.63 -14.63
C GLY A 20 14.21 37.23 -15.10
N ALA A 21 14.58 36.17 -14.38
CA ALA A 21 14.38 34.79 -14.82
C ALA A 21 12.91 34.29 -14.82
N HIS A 22 11.94 35.16 -14.51
CA HIS A 22 10.56 34.79 -14.19
C HIS A 22 9.56 35.37 -15.20
N VAL A 23 8.39 34.73 -15.28
CA VAL A 23 7.38 35.01 -16.30
C VAL A 23 6.04 35.28 -15.65
N HIS A 24 5.33 36.33 -16.11
CA HIS A 24 4.08 36.81 -15.50
C HIS A 24 2.86 36.64 -16.42
N MET A 25 1.72 36.29 -15.83
CA MET A 25 0.42 36.16 -16.49
C MET A 25 -0.68 36.74 -15.59
N ARG A 26 -1.75 37.33 -16.13
CA ARG A 26 -2.79 38.00 -15.33
C ARG A 26 -3.75 36.98 -14.70
N VAL A 27 -4.20 37.26 -13.47
CA VAL A 27 -5.09 36.35 -12.70
C VAL A 27 -6.48 36.24 -13.34
N GLU A 28 -6.99 37.30 -13.96
CA GLU A 28 -8.29 37.26 -14.65
C GLU A 28 -8.28 36.31 -15.86
N ASP A 29 -7.17 36.25 -16.61
CA ASP A 29 -7.00 35.29 -17.70
C ASP A 29 -6.91 33.85 -17.16
N PHE A 30 -6.17 33.63 -16.07
CA PHE A 30 -6.11 32.33 -15.40
C PHE A 30 -7.50 31.83 -14.96
N VAL A 31 -8.30 32.68 -14.29
CA VAL A 31 -9.63 32.32 -13.79
C VAL A 31 -10.63 32.01 -14.93
N ASN A 32 -10.58 32.77 -16.03
CA ASN A 32 -11.42 32.52 -17.22
C ASN A 32 -11.02 31.26 -18.01
N LEU A 33 -9.84 30.69 -17.73
CA LEU A 33 -9.29 29.52 -18.41
C LEU A 33 -9.41 28.25 -17.54
N ALA A 34 -9.10 28.35 -16.24
CA ALA A 34 -9.26 27.27 -15.25
C ALA A 34 -10.73 26.86 -15.05
N SER A 35 -11.67 27.80 -15.22
CA SER A 35 -13.13 27.54 -15.22
C SER A 35 -13.63 26.64 -16.37
N ARG A 36 -12.72 26.16 -17.24
CA ARG A 36 -13.01 25.23 -18.36
C ARG A 36 -12.38 23.85 -18.17
N THR A 37 -11.61 23.65 -17.10
CA THR A 37 -10.98 22.37 -16.73
C THR A 37 -11.67 21.69 -15.55
N SER A 38 -11.44 20.40 -15.34
CA SER A 38 -11.89 19.70 -14.14
C SER A 38 -10.98 20.03 -12.95
N GLU A 39 -11.57 20.18 -11.76
CA GLU A 39 -10.88 20.65 -10.54
C GLU A 39 -9.69 19.75 -10.13
N LEU A 40 -9.78 18.45 -10.41
CA LEU A 40 -8.69 17.49 -10.18
C LEU A 40 -7.44 17.78 -11.06
N PHE A 41 -7.66 18.30 -12.27
CA PHE A 41 -6.58 18.63 -13.21
C PHE A 41 -5.90 19.95 -12.84
N ASP A 42 -6.67 20.93 -12.36
CA ASP A 42 -6.14 22.19 -11.80
C ASP A 42 -5.27 21.94 -10.55
N MET A 43 -5.60 20.92 -9.74
CA MET A 43 -4.75 20.48 -8.61
C MET A 43 -3.43 19.83 -9.06
N LEU A 44 -3.45 19.02 -10.12
CA LEU A 44 -2.22 18.46 -10.73
C LEU A 44 -1.32 19.58 -11.28
N LEU A 45 -1.90 20.53 -12.02
CA LEU A 45 -1.24 21.75 -12.48
C LEU A 45 -0.55 22.51 -11.33
N ARG A 46 -1.24 22.73 -10.20
CA ARG A 46 -0.67 23.41 -9.01
C ARG A 46 0.42 22.61 -8.29
N THR A 47 0.48 21.29 -8.50
CA THR A 47 1.51 20.42 -7.90
C THR A 47 2.77 20.39 -8.76
N VAL A 48 2.62 20.44 -10.08
CA VAL A 48 3.73 20.39 -11.05
C VAL A 48 4.30 21.79 -11.37
N LEU A 49 3.44 22.80 -11.47
CA LEU A 49 3.82 24.18 -11.78
C LEU A 49 3.99 24.98 -10.49
N LYS A 50 5.23 25.30 -10.14
CA LYS A 50 5.52 26.24 -9.05
C LYS A 50 5.25 27.66 -9.53
N PHE A 51 4.24 28.30 -8.95
CA PHE A 51 3.92 29.70 -9.18
C PHE A 51 3.44 30.40 -7.91
N GLN A 52 3.56 31.73 -7.88
CA GLN A 52 3.09 32.58 -6.78
C GLN A 52 2.13 33.67 -7.27
N PHE A 53 1.19 34.08 -6.41
CA PHE A 53 0.34 35.25 -6.63
C PHE A 53 1.09 36.51 -6.19
N LEU A 54 1.07 37.54 -7.04
CA LEU A 54 1.59 38.86 -6.74
C LEU A 54 0.46 39.84 -6.40
N SER A 55 0.78 40.83 -5.55
CA SER A 55 -0.15 41.86 -5.08
C SER A 55 -0.71 42.78 -6.17
N ASN A 56 -0.15 42.73 -7.39
CA ASN A 56 -0.64 43.44 -8.58
C ASN A 56 -1.64 42.64 -9.44
N GLY A 57 -2.12 41.48 -8.96
CA GLY A 57 -3.08 40.65 -9.71
C GLY A 57 -2.46 39.81 -10.83
N CYS A 58 -1.16 39.53 -10.76
CA CYS A 58 -0.46 38.62 -11.68
C CYS A 58 0.03 37.35 -10.97
N LEU A 59 0.05 36.23 -11.70
CA LEU A 59 0.77 35.02 -11.37
C LEU A 59 2.22 35.15 -11.86
N GLN A 60 3.17 34.65 -11.08
CA GLN A 60 4.58 34.54 -11.46
C GLN A 60 5.02 33.07 -11.44
N PHE A 61 5.54 32.59 -12.56
CA PHE A 61 6.10 31.25 -12.73
C PHE A 61 7.63 31.25 -12.55
N GLU A 62 8.22 30.17 -12.05
CA GLU A 62 9.68 30.08 -11.88
C GLU A 62 10.41 30.20 -13.22
N ASN A 63 9.88 29.63 -14.30
CA ASN A 63 10.47 29.70 -15.65
C ASN A 63 9.44 29.76 -16.79
N ARG A 64 9.93 30.00 -18.02
CA ARG A 64 9.09 30.14 -19.23
C ARG A 64 8.47 28.83 -19.72
N ASN A 65 9.13 27.69 -19.48
CA ASN A 65 8.62 26.38 -19.91
C ASN A 65 7.36 25.99 -19.12
N GLN A 66 7.31 26.29 -17.81
CA GLN A 66 6.11 26.12 -16.98
C GLN A 66 4.90 26.92 -17.53
N ALA A 67 5.12 28.19 -17.91
CA ALA A 67 4.07 29.03 -18.50
C ALA A 67 3.62 28.52 -19.90
N SER A 68 4.55 28.05 -20.73
CA SER A 68 4.23 27.45 -22.04
C SER A 68 3.52 26.09 -21.91
N MET A 69 3.90 25.26 -20.94
CA MET A 69 3.28 23.97 -20.62
C MET A 69 1.82 24.15 -20.19
N LEU A 70 1.54 25.13 -19.34
CA LEU A 70 0.18 25.53 -18.95
C LEU A 70 -0.69 25.89 -20.18
N LEU A 71 -0.16 26.73 -21.08
CA LEU A 71 -0.85 27.13 -22.31
C LEU A 71 -1.05 25.96 -23.29
N PHE A 72 -0.10 25.02 -23.35
CA PHE A 72 -0.18 23.83 -24.21
C PHE A 72 -1.30 22.87 -23.77
N PHE A 73 -1.33 22.48 -22.49
CA PHE A 73 -2.38 21.59 -21.97
C PHE A 73 -3.79 22.18 -22.10
N LEU A 74 -3.93 23.50 -21.97
CA LEU A 74 -5.22 24.19 -22.08
C LEU A 74 -5.69 24.37 -23.54
N SER A 75 -4.84 24.09 -24.54
CA SER A 75 -5.22 24.03 -25.96
C SER A 75 -5.71 22.63 -26.40
N ALA A 76 -5.59 21.60 -25.57
CA ALA A 76 -5.72 20.20 -25.98
C ALA A 76 -7.15 19.60 -25.91
N LYS A 77 -8.21 20.43 -25.83
CA LYS A 77 -9.57 19.95 -25.54
C LYS A 77 -10.68 20.67 -26.32
N ASP A 78 -10.98 20.18 -27.53
CA ASP A 78 -12.24 20.47 -28.23
C ASP A 78 -12.71 19.23 -29.05
N PRO A 79 -13.56 18.35 -28.48
CA PRO A 79 -13.87 17.04 -29.05
C PRO A 79 -15.11 17.01 -29.97
N THR A 80 -15.36 18.04 -30.79
CA THR A 80 -16.52 18.05 -31.73
C THR A 80 -16.21 18.61 -33.14
N GLN A 81 -15.67 17.75 -34.02
CA GLN A 81 -16.06 17.77 -35.44
C GLN A 81 -15.66 16.48 -36.19
N HIS A 82 -16.66 15.66 -36.51
CA HIS A 82 -16.57 14.75 -37.65
C HIS A 82 -16.99 15.52 -38.92
N GLY A 83 -16.11 15.55 -39.92
CA GLY A 83 -16.41 16.09 -41.25
C GLY A 83 -15.56 15.40 -42.29
N THR A 84 -16.19 14.77 -43.29
CA THR A 84 -15.50 14.12 -44.41
C THR A 84 -15.02 15.16 -45.44
N PRO A 85 -13.94 14.87 -46.18
CA PRO A 85 -13.37 15.85 -47.11
C PRO A 85 -14.19 15.97 -48.40
N SER A 86 -14.43 17.20 -48.83
CA SER A 86 -14.87 17.54 -50.18
C SER A 86 -14.01 18.69 -50.74
N SER A 87 -14.01 18.86 -52.06
CA SER A 87 -12.99 19.61 -52.79
C SER A 87 -13.43 21.01 -53.21
N GLY A 88 -12.46 21.93 -53.33
CA GLY A 88 -12.53 23.04 -54.29
C GLY A 88 -12.28 24.46 -53.78
N SER A 89 -11.30 25.12 -54.41
CA SER A 89 -11.35 26.54 -54.83
C SER A 89 -11.37 27.68 -53.79
N VAL A 90 -10.19 28.29 -53.62
CA VAL A 90 -9.88 29.74 -53.77
C VAL A 90 -11.05 30.75 -53.77
N VAL A 91 -10.94 31.86 -52.98
CA VAL A 91 -11.11 33.28 -53.43
C VAL A 91 -10.93 34.33 -52.29
N VAL A 92 -9.97 35.25 -52.51
CA VAL A 92 -9.89 36.71 -52.18
C VAL A 92 -10.28 37.28 -50.78
N MET A 93 -9.40 38.12 -50.21
CA MET A 93 -9.72 39.11 -49.14
C MET A 93 -10.14 40.47 -49.71
N PRO A 94 -10.91 41.27 -48.93
CA PRO A 94 -10.58 42.69 -48.84
C PRO A 94 -10.61 43.35 -47.43
N ARG A 95 -9.98 44.53 -47.43
CA ARG A 95 -9.94 45.70 -46.50
C ARG A 95 -11.35 46.25 -46.10
N LEU A 96 -11.60 47.23 -45.20
CA LEU A 96 -10.83 48.21 -44.37
C LEU A 96 -11.75 48.79 -43.24
N GLY A 97 -11.30 49.80 -42.45
CA GLY A 97 -12.07 50.61 -41.47
C GLY A 97 -11.74 50.30 -39.99
N GLU A 98 -11.46 51.24 -39.07
CA GLU A 98 -12.16 52.49 -38.61
C GLU A 98 -13.51 52.20 -37.90
N GLY A 99 -13.94 52.86 -36.81
CA GLY A 99 -13.39 53.95 -35.96
C GLY A 99 -14.33 54.19 -34.74
N TRP A 100 -13.94 54.99 -33.73
CA TRP A 100 -14.73 55.20 -32.47
C TRP A 100 -15.59 56.49 -32.47
N LEU A 101 -16.74 56.51 -31.75
CA LEU A 101 -17.05 57.30 -30.51
C LEU A 101 -18.58 57.61 -30.30
N VAL A 102 -18.97 58.15 -29.11
CA VAL A 102 -20.29 58.75 -28.69
C VAL A 102 -21.42 57.72 -28.35
N SER A 103 -22.31 57.81 -27.34
CA SER A 103 -22.70 58.76 -26.22
C SER A 103 -23.18 57.98 -24.96
N ARG A 104 -22.94 58.41 -23.68
CA ARG A 104 -23.75 59.26 -22.73
C ARG A 104 -25.23 58.82 -22.49
N PHE A 105 -25.86 58.91 -21.30
CA PHE A 105 -25.88 59.89 -20.16
C PHE A 105 -25.82 59.20 -18.75
N ILE A 106 -25.24 59.75 -17.65
CA ILE A 106 -25.76 60.69 -16.59
C ILE A 106 -27.04 60.21 -15.85
N GLY A 107 -27.22 60.21 -14.52
CA GLY A 107 -26.48 60.67 -13.31
C GLY A 107 -27.08 60.00 -12.03
N THR A 108 -27.02 60.42 -10.75
CA THR A 108 -26.34 61.51 -9.97
C THR A 108 -26.51 61.23 -8.43
N PRO A 109 -25.73 61.81 -7.46
CA PRO A 109 -25.54 61.23 -6.11
C PRO A 109 -25.93 62.06 -4.85
N VAL A 110 -25.94 61.39 -3.69
CA VAL A 110 -26.08 61.87 -2.28
C VAL A 110 -25.41 60.82 -1.34
N SER A 111 -24.67 61.07 -0.24
CA SER A 111 -24.03 62.27 0.36
C SER A 111 -22.69 61.89 1.11
N ARG A 112 -22.52 62.23 2.40
CA ARG A 112 -21.29 62.14 3.26
C ARG A 112 -21.61 62.64 4.71
N PRO A 113 -20.69 62.72 5.72
CA PRO A 113 -19.27 62.29 5.84
C PRO A 113 -18.87 61.63 7.19
N VAL A 114 -17.55 61.45 7.43
CA VAL A 114 -16.86 61.18 8.73
C VAL A 114 -16.99 59.74 9.28
N MET A 115 -15.95 59.05 9.78
CA MET A 115 -14.48 59.30 9.78
C MET A 115 -13.75 58.20 8.96
N GLY A 116 -12.66 57.50 9.30
CA GLY A 116 -11.68 57.45 10.42
C GLY A 116 -10.66 56.30 10.21
N ALA A 117 -9.57 56.22 10.99
CA ALA A 117 -8.64 55.07 10.94
C ALA A 117 -7.85 54.82 12.24
N LYS A 118 -7.95 53.59 12.79
CA LYS A 118 -6.96 52.88 13.64
C LYS A 118 -7.43 51.45 13.94
N GLU A 119 -6.61 50.71 14.69
CA GLU A 119 -6.87 49.37 15.29
C GLU A 119 -7.17 48.21 14.31
N LEU A 120 -6.10 47.46 13.99
CA LEU A 120 -6.18 46.10 13.43
C LEU A 120 -4.95 45.26 13.82
N GLU A 121 -4.63 45.26 15.11
CA GLU A 121 -3.63 44.39 15.77
C GLU A 121 -4.21 43.93 17.13
N GLU A 122 -3.64 42.86 17.71
CA GLU A 122 -4.01 42.25 19.00
C GLU A 122 -5.38 41.51 19.13
N GLU A 123 -5.53 40.31 18.51
CA GLU A 123 -6.43 39.28 19.08
C GLU A 123 -6.00 37.81 18.87
N VAL A 124 -4.69 37.51 18.93
CA VAL A 124 -4.18 36.11 18.96
C VAL A 124 -3.07 35.92 19.98
N SER A 125 -3.33 36.21 21.26
CA SER A 125 -2.36 35.92 22.35
C SER A 125 -3.00 35.78 23.74
N LEU A 126 -4.04 34.95 23.89
CA LEU A 126 -4.63 34.68 25.23
C LEU A 126 -5.35 33.32 25.36
N TYR A 127 -4.70 32.22 24.92
CA TYR A 127 -5.25 30.86 25.10
C TYR A 127 -4.22 29.79 25.53
N ASN A 128 -3.17 30.19 26.26
CA ASN A 128 -2.15 29.29 26.81
C ASN A 128 -1.64 29.78 28.18
N LEU A 129 -2.48 29.78 29.23
CA LEU A 129 -2.04 29.89 30.64
C LEU A 129 -3.19 29.69 31.67
N ARG A 130 -3.69 28.45 31.84
CA ARG A 130 -4.41 28.04 33.09
C ARG A 130 -4.69 26.53 33.20
N LEU A 131 -3.68 25.75 33.58
CA LEU A 131 -3.86 24.47 34.31
C LEU A 131 -2.69 24.24 35.27
N ALA A 132 -2.85 24.70 36.51
CA ALA A 132 -2.05 24.36 37.69
C ALA A 132 -2.88 24.71 38.93
N GLY A 133 -3.09 23.74 39.83
CA GLY A 133 -3.99 23.86 40.98
C GLY A 133 -4.74 22.56 41.25
N GLU A 134 -4.58 22.02 42.45
CA GLU A 134 -5.01 20.66 42.86
C GLU A 134 -6.33 20.69 43.67
N ALA A 135 -6.82 19.50 44.05
CA ALA A 135 -7.80 19.24 45.12
C ALA A 135 -9.28 19.70 44.86
N GLU A 136 -10.33 19.08 45.43
CA GLU A 136 -10.44 17.86 46.25
C GLU A 136 -11.86 17.22 46.17
N PHE A 137 -12.09 16.18 46.99
CA PHE A 137 -13.32 15.39 47.18
C PHE A 137 -14.69 16.12 47.12
N ALA A 138 -15.67 15.53 46.42
CA ALA A 138 -17.08 15.50 46.86
C ALA A 138 -17.94 14.39 46.20
N GLN A 139 -18.46 13.47 47.01
CA GLN A 139 -19.80 12.86 46.89
C GLN A 139 -20.69 13.45 48.02
N PRO A 140 -22.03 13.29 48.09
CA PRO A 140 -22.89 12.35 47.36
C PRO A 140 -24.26 12.92 46.86
N SER A 141 -25.09 12.09 46.21
CA SER A 141 -26.42 11.68 46.75
C SER A 141 -27.31 10.94 45.73
N ARG A 142 -28.19 10.07 46.24
CA ARG A 142 -29.30 9.46 45.50
C ARG A 142 -30.49 10.41 45.43
N CYS A 143 -31.31 10.28 44.37
CA CYS A 143 -32.76 10.50 44.50
C CYS A 143 -33.53 9.47 43.67
N GLU A 144 -34.24 8.56 44.35
CA GLU A 144 -35.22 7.67 43.74
C GLU A 144 -36.61 8.30 43.85
N LYS A 145 -37.37 8.31 42.75
CA LYS A 145 -38.84 8.14 42.68
C LYS A 145 -39.29 8.27 41.23
N GLY A 146 -39.88 7.20 40.68
CA GLY A 146 -40.53 7.24 39.37
C GLY A 146 -42.06 7.37 39.50
N CYS A 147 -42.73 7.70 38.39
CA CYS A 147 -44.14 7.36 38.25
C CYS A 147 -44.58 7.18 36.79
N GLN A 148 -45.25 6.05 36.56
CA GLN A 148 -46.38 5.81 35.64
C GLN A 148 -46.26 6.07 34.12
N ARG A 149 -46.87 5.13 33.41
CA ARG A 149 -47.10 5.11 31.96
C ARG A 149 -48.05 6.25 31.55
N TYR A 150 -47.76 6.90 30.43
CA TYR A 150 -48.80 7.34 29.48
C TYR A 150 -48.25 7.21 28.05
N ALA A 151 -49.06 6.66 27.15
CA ALA A 151 -48.81 6.65 25.73
C ALA A 151 -49.94 7.42 25.03
N PRO A 152 -49.63 8.51 24.30
CA PRO A 152 -50.54 9.13 23.34
C PRO A 152 -50.24 8.66 21.90
N GLU A 153 -51.22 8.81 21.02
CA GLU A 153 -51.24 8.26 19.66
C GLU A 153 -50.42 9.11 18.65
N GLU A 154 -50.13 8.55 17.47
CA GLU A 154 -49.45 9.26 16.37
C GLU A 154 -50.32 10.39 15.74
N PRO A 155 -49.84 11.64 15.67
CA PRO A 155 -50.31 12.61 14.70
C PRO A 155 -49.35 12.65 13.50
N ARG A 156 -49.72 12.03 12.36
CA ARG A 156 -48.91 12.07 11.14
C ARG A 156 -48.83 13.49 10.55
N PRO A 157 -47.64 14.12 10.42
CA PRO A 157 -47.48 15.39 9.75
C PRO A 157 -47.03 15.20 8.30
N TYR A 158 -47.74 15.86 7.39
CA TYR A 158 -47.52 15.93 5.94
C TYR A 158 -46.05 16.04 5.49
N TRP A 159 -45.71 15.30 4.42
CA TRP A 159 -44.46 15.46 3.67
C TRP A 159 -44.39 16.84 2.99
N VAL A 160 -43.78 17.81 3.65
CA VAL A 160 -43.32 19.05 3.00
C VAL A 160 -41.88 18.82 2.51
N GLY A 161 -41.71 18.79 1.19
CA GLY A 161 -40.47 18.37 0.52
C GLY A 161 -39.29 19.33 0.64
N VAL A 162 -38.68 19.43 1.82
CA VAL A 162 -37.39 20.12 1.98
C VAL A 162 -36.28 19.27 1.36
N ARG A 163 -35.84 19.64 0.15
CA ARG A 163 -34.57 19.18 -0.42
C ARG A 163 -33.42 19.67 0.47
N ARG A 164 -33.04 18.89 1.49
CA ARG A 164 -31.71 19.01 2.10
C ARG A 164 -30.71 18.73 1.00
N LYS A 165 -29.96 19.75 0.56
CA LYS A 165 -28.67 19.49 -0.07
C LYS A 165 -27.81 18.75 0.95
N THR A 166 -27.45 17.51 0.68
CA THR A 166 -26.30 16.88 1.31
C THR A 166 -25.06 17.52 0.70
N GLU A 167 -24.69 18.70 1.20
CA GLU A 167 -23.40 19.33 0.89
C GLU A 167 -22.30 18.53 1.60
N THR A 168 -21.92 17.42 0.95
CA THR A 168 -20.76 16.62 1.28
C THR A 168 -19.52 17.47 1.02
N MET A 169 -19.11 18.26 2.03
CA MET A 169 -17.83 18.96 1.99
C MET A 169 -16.73 17.96 1.63
N ALA A 170 -16.04 18.22 0.53
CA ALA A 170 -14.98 17.35 0.05
C ALA A 170 -13.85 17.33 1.09
N ARG A 171 -13.41 16.13 1.51
CA ARG A 171 -12.19 15.96 2.30
C ARG A 171 -11.05 16.66 1.54
N THR A 172 -10.17 17.40 2.21
CA THR A 172 -9.02 17.97 1.52
C THR A 172 -8.11 16.82 1.03
N ASN A 173 -7.72 16.86 -0.25
CA ASN A 173 -6.92 15.78 -0.85
C ASN A 173 -5.56 15.58 -0.15
N SER A 174 -5.03 16.64 0.48
CA SER A 174 -3.83 16.59 1.33
C SER A 174 -4.04 15.71 2.57
N ALA A 175 -5.14 15.91 3.32
CA ALA A 175 -5.45 15.08 4.48
C ALA A 175 -5.67 13.61 4.07
N LEU A 176 -6.30 13.39 2.92
CA LEU A 176 -6.58 12.06 2.36
C LEU A 176 -5.30 11.29 1.99
N MET A 177 -4.36 11.95 1.30
CA MET A 177 -3.03 11.38 1.00
C MET A 177 -2.24 11.13 2.28
N MET A 178 -2.20 12.07 3.21
CA MET A 178 -1.54 11.86 4.50
C MET A 178 -2.16 10.67 5.26
N SER A 179 -3.47 10.43 5.18
CA SER A 179 -4.13 9.31 5.88
C SER A 179 -3.89 7.92 5.28
N LEU A 180 -3.36 7.83 4.05
CA LEU A 180 -2.77 6.59 3.52
C LEU A 180 -1.34 6.33 4.06
N GLY A 181 -0.84 7.23 4.92
CA GLY A 181 0.52 7.23 5.42
C GLY A 181 1.47 8.06 4.56
N THR A 182 2.59 8.48 5.14
CA THR A 182 3.75 8.98 4.39
C THR A 182 4.92 7.99 4.40
N VAL A 183 4.81 6.91 5.17
CA VAL A 183 5.71 5.76 5.22
C VAL A 183 4.87 4.49 5.23
N ASN A 184 5.13 3.59 4.29
CA ASN A 184 4.40 2.32 4.19
C ASN A 184 4.92 1.29 5.19
N MET A 185 3.99 0.53 5.78
CA MET A 185 4.26 -0.65 6.62
C MET A 185 3.45 -1.89 6.15
N TRP A 186 2.76 -1.78 5.02
CA TRP A 186 2.14 -2.89 4.30
C TRP A 186 1.76 -2.43 2.88
N GLY A 187 1.62 -3.38 1.96
CA GLY A 187 1.16 -3.10 0.59
C GLY A 187 -0.31 -3.42 0.33
N PHE A 188 -0.83 -3.00 -0.83
CA PHE A 188 -2.24 -3.08 -1.23
C PHE A 188 -2.56 -4.23 -2.19
N SER A 189 -1.59 -5.08 -2.54
CA SER A 189 -1.81 -6.41 -3.13
C SER A 189 -1.70 -7.52 -2.06
N PRO A 190 -2.47 -8.62 -2.16
CA PRO A 190 -2.22 -9.81 -1.34
C PRO A 190 -0.91 -10.52 -1.72
N ALA A 191 -0.40 -11.34 -0.81
CA ALA A 191 0.79 -12.15 -1.03
C ALA A 191 0.63 -13.20 -2.15
N TYR A 192 1.65 -13.28 -3.01
CA TYR A 192 1.84 -14.33 -4.02
C TYR A 192 3.34 -14.52 -4.31
N ASP A 193 3.70 -15.70 -4.83
CA ASP A 193 5.03 -15.99 -5.37
C ASP A 193 5.18 -15.30 -6.73
N VAL A 194 6.13 -14.38 -6.83
CA VAL A 194 6.28 -13.52 -8.00
C VAL A 194 6.73 -14.27 -9.25
N CYS A 195 7.44 -15.39 -9.09
CA CYS A 195 7.89 -16.26 -10.18
C CYS A 195 6.81 -17.24 -10.65
N SER A 196 5.64 -17.28 -10.00
CA SER A 196 4.54 -18.16 -10.40
C SER A 196 3.88 -17.68 -11.70
N GLY A 197 3.56 -18.65 -12.58
CA GLY A 197 2.80 -18.40 -13.81
C GLY A 197 3.61 -17.81 -14.98
N PHE A 198 4.82 -18.32 -15.24
CA PHE A 198 5.67 -17.92 -16.38
C PHE A 198 5.77 -19.04 -17.44
N PRO A 199 5.00 -18.97 -18.54
CA PRO A 199 5.10 -19.97 -19.62
C PRO A 199 6.41 -19.91 -20.39
N GLU A 200 7.03 -18.73 -20.47
CA GLU A 200 8.15 -18.44 -21.39
C GLU A 200 9.52 -18.76 -20.80
N TRP A 201 9.62 -18.96 -19.47
CA TRP A 201 10.91 -19.33 -18.88
C TRP A 201 11.35 -20.74 -19.28
N GLY A 202 10.40 -21.66 -19.50
CA GLY A 202 10.68 -23.01 -20.01
C GLY A 202 11.15 -23.08 -21.47
N THR A 203 11.21 -21.97 -22.21
CA THR A 203 11.51 -21.97 -23.66
C THR A 203 12.72 -21.14 -24.09
N THR A 204 13.19 -20.19 -23.28
CA THR A 204 14.32 -19.29 -23.64
C THR A 204 15.67 -20.00 -23.80
N SER A 205 15.84 -21.21 -23.26
CA SER A 205 17.04 -22.04 -23.44
C SER A 205 17.28 -22.52 -24.88
N LYS A 206 16.28 -22.42 -25.77
CA LYS A 206 16.35 -22.96 -27.16
C LYS A 206 16.74 -21.92 -28.23
N ALA A 207 17.01 -20.67 -27.84
CA ALA A 207 17.40 -19.62 -28.79
C ALA A 207 18.87 -19.68 -29.23
N SER A 208 19.72 -20.52 -28.62
CA SER A 208 21.18 -20.49 -28.79
C SER A 208 21.87 -21.86 -28.89
N SER A 209 21.22 -22.87 -29.47
CA SER A 209 21.88 -24.12 -29.88
C SER A 209 21.43 -24.58 -31.28
N SER A 210 22.34 -24.45 -32.26
CA SER A 210 22.12 -24.99 -33.61
C SER A 210 22.52 -26.47 -33.66
N ALA A 211 21.55 -27.33 -33.95
CA ALA A 211 21.66 -28.74 -34.35
C ALA A 211 22.42 -29.71 -33.41
N VAL A 212 21.75 -30.78 -32.97
CA VAL A 212 21.94 -32.17 -33.48
C VAL A 212 20.97 -33.14 -32.77
N THR A 213 20.68 -34.25 -33.45
CA THR A 213 19.72 -35.33 -33.20
C THR A 213 19.47 -35.80 -31.76
N SER A 214 18.18 -35.99 -31.47
CA SER A 214 17.57 -37.06 -30.66
C SER A 214 18.50 -38.09 -29.98
N GLY A 215 18.46 -38.11 -28.65
CA GLY A 215 18.77 -39.25 -27.79
C GLY A 215 17.87 -39.18 -26.56
N ALA A 216 17.29 -40.31 -26.13
CA ALA A 216 16.46 -40.37 -24.95
C ALA A 216 17.28 -40.93 -23.79
N ASP A 217 17.64 -40.09 -22.82
CA ASP A 217 18.24 -40.53 -21.57
C ASP A 217 17.86 -39.59 -20.41
N GLY A 218 17.83 -40.12 -19.20
CA GLY A 218 17.26 -39.46 -18.02
C GLY A 218 18.18 -38.44 -17.35
N SER A 219 18.81 -37.54 -18.10
CA SER A 219 19.67 -36.50 -17.54
C SER A 219 18.84 -35.37 -16.91
N GLU A 220 19.11 -35.05 -15.65
CA GLU A 220 18.66 -33.80 -15.04
C GLU A 220 19.14 -32.61 -15.90
N GLU A 221 18.22 -31.75 -16.35
CA GLU A 221 18.61 -30.53 -17.05
C GLU A 221 19.47 -29.68 -16.11
N LYS A 222 20.74 -29.46 -16.47
CA LYS A 222 21.66 -28.61 -15.71
C LYS A 222 21.06 -27.21 -15.58
N ALA A 223 20.50 -26.92 -14.41
CA ALA A 223 19.91 -25.63 -14.10
C ALA A 223 20.94 -24.51 -14.36
N SER A 224 20.46 -23.39 -14.92
CA SER A 224 21.35 -22.27 -15.23
C SER A 224 21.97 -21.72 -13.95
N ALA A 225 23.30 -21.65 -13.90
CA ALA A 225 24.04 -21.04 -12.80
C ALA A 225 23.84 -19.51 -12.72
N GLU A 226 23.14 -18.91 -13.69
CA GLU A 226 22.76 -17.50 -13.65
C GLU A 226 21.58 -17.28 -12.69
N PRO A 227 21.64 -16.26 -11.81
CA PRO A 227 20.52 -15.94 -10.92
C PRO A 227 19.27 -15.48 -11.67
N ILE A 228 18.12 -15.68 -11.02
CA ILE A 228 16.85 -14.99 -11.30
C ILE A 228 16.88 -13.70 -10.49
N ASN A 229 16.84 -12.54 -11.15
CA ASN A 229 16.93 -11.22 -10.50
C ASN A 229 15.54 -10.57 -10.42
N ILE A 230 15.06 -10.38 -9.20
CA ILE A 230 13.71 -9.95 -8.86
C ILE A 230 13.81 -8.60 -8.16
N LEU A 231 13.24 -7.53 -8.70
CA LEU A 231 13.13 -6.25 -8.00
C LEU A 231 11.74 -6.10 -7.37
N LEU A 232 11.68 -5.85 -6.07
CA LEU A 232 10.45 -5.48 -5.36
C LEU A 232 10.55 -4.00 -4.99
N SER A 233 9.83 -3.13 -5.70
CA SER A 233 9.87 -1.67 -5.51
C SER A 233 8.75 -1.20 -4.58
N GLY A 234 9.15 -0.86 -3.35
CA GLY A 234 8.29 -0.33 -2.30
C GLY A 234 7.14 -1.22 -1.83
N PRO A 235 7.27 -2.56 -1.71
CA PRO A 235 6.16 -3.43 -1.31
C PRO A 235 5.57 -3.10 0.07
N GLY A 236 6.30 -2.40 0.94
CA GLY A 236 5.90 -2.00 2.29
C GLY A 236 6.02 -3.10 3.34
N ASP A 237 6.24 -4.35 2.91
CA ASP A 237 6.41 -5.54 3.74
C ASP A 237 7.05 -6.70 2.95
N VAL A 238 7.36 -7.78 3.68
CA VAL A 238 8.07 -8.97 3.18
C VAL A 238 7.17 -10.05 2.56
N ARG A 239 5.87 -9.80 2.34
CA ARG A 239 4.91 -10.85 1.95
C ARG A 239 5.27 -11.57 0.65
N HIS A 240 5.76 -10.82 -0.34
CA HIS A 240 6.21 -11.36 -1.62
C HIS A 240 7.54 -12.11 -1.48
N VAL A 241 8.43 -11.67 -0.58
CA VAL A 241 9.70 -12.35 -0.27
C VAL A 241 9.41 -13.73 0.33
N LEU A 242 8.57 -13.80 1.37
CA LEU A 242 8.20 -15.05 2.04
C LEU A 242 7.45 -16.01 1.10
N ALA A 243 6.46 -15.52 0.35
CA ALA A 243 5.70 -16.35 -0.56
C ALA A 243 6.57 -16.94 -1.70
N THR A 244 7.50 -16.15 -2.23
CA THR A 244 8.43 -16.57 -3.31
C THR A 244 9.47 -17.57 -2.79
N ILE A 245 10.09 -17.31 -1.64
CA ILE A 245 11.10 -18.22 -1.04
C ILE A 245 10.46 -19.56 -0.64
N ALA A 246 9.33 -19.53 0.08
CA ALA A 246 8.66 -20.74 0.54
C ALA A 246 8.27 -21.68 -0.62
N ARG A 247 7.73 -21.09 -1.71
CA ARG A 247 7.17 -21.85 -2.84
C ARG A 247 8.20 -22.23 -3.90
N ARG A 248 9.45 -21.76 -3.80
CA ARG A 248 10.54 -22.08 -4.75
C ARG A 248 10.77 -23.58 -4.97
N ARG A 249 10.57 -24.41 -3.93
CA ARG A 249 10.64 -25.88 -4.06
C ARG A 249 9.60 -26.47 -5.03
N ARG A 250 8.51 -25.73 -5.32
CA ARG A 250 7.41 -26.09 -6.24
C ARG A 250 7.63 -25.66 -7.69
N TRP A 251 8.65 -24.84 -8.00
CA TRP A 251 8.88 -24.34 -9.35
C TRP A 251 9.25 -25.46 -10.33
N ASP A 252 9.08 -25.18 -11.63
CA ASP A 252 9.50 -26.08 -12.71
C ASP A 252 10.98 -26.49 -12.55
N PRO A 253 11.37 -27.73 -12.93
CA PRO A 253 12.74 -28.24 -12.69
C PRO A 253 13.87 -27.32 -13.18
N ALA A 254 13.69 -26.68 -14.34
CA ALA A 254 14.65 -25.75 -14.93
C ALA A 254 14.83 -24.43 -14.14
N LEU A 255 13.90 -24.10 -13.24
CA LEU A 255 13.92 -22.95 -12.33
C LEU A 255 14.32 -23.30 -10.90
N LYS A 256 13.85 -24.45 -10.40
CA LYS A 256 13.93 -24.86 -8.99
C LYS A 256 15.33 -24.77 -8.39
N HIS A 257 16.36 -25.12 -9.16
CA HIS A 257 17.76 -25.12 -8.73
C HIS A 257 18.57 -23.89 -9.21
N ARG A 258 17.92 -22.86 -9.77
CA ARG A 258 18.60 -21.59 -10.08
C ARG A 258 18.79 -20.75 -8.82
N PRO A 259 19.88 -19.98 -8.70
CA PRO A 259 19.99 -18.91 -7.71
C PRO A 259 18.89 -17.86 -7.88
N VAL A 260 18.52 -17.18 -6.78
CA VAL A 260 17.45 -16.17 -6.78
C VAL A 260 17.90 -14.96 -5.98
N HIS A 261 17.94 -13.80 -6.63
CA HIS A 261 18.36 -12.54 -6.04
C HIS A 261 17.14 -11.59 -5.95
N ILE A 262 16.61 -11.42 -4.74
CA ILE A 262 15.48 -10.55 -4.43
C ILE A 262 16.01 -9.19 -3.96
N TYR A 263 16.00 -8.21 -4.86
CA TYR A 263 16.34 -6.83 -4.59
C TYR A 263 15.13 -6.14 -3.95
N LEU A 264 15.19 -5.89 -2.65
CA LEU A 264 14.11 -5.28 -1.88
C LEU A 264 14.38 -3.78 -1.75
N PHE A 265 13.69 -2.97 -2.55
CA PHE A 265 13.84 -1.51 -2.54
C PHE A 265 12.78 -0.87 -1.66
N GLU A 266 13.21 -0.21 -0.59
CA GLU A 266 12.34 0.61 0.24
C GLU A 266 12.83 2.05 0.38
N LYS A 267 11.89 3.00 0.33
CA LYS A 267 12.21 4.44 0.36
C LYS A 267 12.50 4.93 1.79
N SER A 268 11.85 4.34 2.78
CA SER A 268 12.06 4.62 4.20
C SER A 268 13.03 3.59 4.77
N ILE A 269 13.97 4.06 5.60
CA ILE A 269 14.89 3.18 6.31
C ILE A 269 14.18 2.40 7.41
N GLU A 270 13.08 2.93 7.93
CA GLU A 270 12.22 2.33 8.94
C GLU A 270 11.41 1.15 8.38
N THR A 271 10.85 1.28 7.17
CA THR A 271 10.25 0.15 6.44
C THR A 271 11.29 -0.93 6.19
N LEU A 272 12.45 -0.58 5.62
CA LEU A 272 13.51 -1.54 5.30
C LEU A 272 14.07 -2.26 6.55
N SER A 273 14.21 -1.52 7.66
CA SER A 273 14.59 -2.09 8.95
C SER A 273 13.55 -3.09 9.44
N ARG A 274 12.26 -2.74 9.34
CA ARG A 274 11.16 -3.59 9.78
C ARG A 274 10.99 -4.82 8.89
N ASP A 275 11.35 -4.75 7.61
CA ASP A 275 11.40 -5.92 6.73
C ASP A 275 12.49 -6.90 7.17
N LEU A 276 13.68 -6.40 7.52
CA LEU A 276 14.72 -7.23 8.15
C LEU A 276 14.24 -7.84 9.47
N LEU A 277 13.49 -7.12 10.30
CA LEU A 277 12.86 -7.69 11.50
C LEU A 277 11.87 -8.81 11.15
N LEU A 278 10.92 -8.56 10.24
CA LEU A 278 9.89 -9.52 9.88
C LEU A 278 10.47 -10.81 9.25
N LEU A 279 11.55 -10.70 8.47
CA LEU A 279 12.31 -11.84 7.97
C LEU A 279 13.00 -12.61 9.11
N GLN A 280 13.57 -11.92 10.09
CA GLN A 280 14.25 -12.58 11.21
C GLN A 280 13.25 -13.32 12.10
N VAL A 281 12.10 -12.70 12.39
CA VAL A 281 10.98 -13.34 13.11
C VAL A 281 10.38 -14.51 12.31
N ALA A 282 10.35 -14.46 10.98
CA ALA A 282 9.90 -15.59 10.17
C ALA A 282 10.87 -16.79 10.22
N LEU A 283 12.17 -16.55 10.36
CA LEU A 283 13.21 -17.59 10.38
C LEU A 283 13.63 -18.04 11.79
N ASP A 284 13.04 -17.49 12.86
CA ASP A 284 13.39 -17.82 14.26
C ASP A 284 12.87 -19.20 14.68
N THR A 285 13.69 -20.23 14.51
CA THR A 285 13.38 -21.63 14.87
C THR A 285 13.28 -21.89 16.38
N ASN A 286 13.61 -20.91 17.23
CA ASN A 286 13.45 -21.01 18.69
C ASN A 286 11.99 -20.80 19.12
N LEU A 287 11.18 -20.12 18.29
CA LEU A 287 9.75 -19.96 18.54
C LEU A 287 8.95 -21.09 17.88
N PRO A 288 8.06 -21.79 18.62
CA PRO A 288 7.15 -22.77 18.03
C PRO A 288 6.30 -22.16 16.92
N MET A 289 6.15 -22.88 15.80
CA MET A 289 5.48 -22.46 14.56
C MET A 289 4.22 -21.59 14.77
N ARG A 290 3.29 -22.04 15.63
CA ARG A 290 2.03 -21.33 15.92
C ARG A 290 2.26 -19.99 16.65
N GLN A 291 3.18 -19.96 17.62
CA GLN A 291 3.57 -18.74 18.32
C GLN A 291 4.29 -17.77 17.37
N ARG A 292 5.21 -18.26 16.53
CA ARG A 292 5.97 -17.45 15.57
C ARG A 292 5.06 -16.77 14.54
N CYS A 293 4.06 -17.49 14.04
CA CYS A 293 3.03 -16.94 13.16
C CYS A 293 2.26 -15.78 13.83
N ASN A 294 1.80 -15.96 15.07
CA ASN A 294 1.08 -14.91 15.81
C ASN A 294 2.00 -13.71 16.11
N THR A 295 3.23 -13.94 16.56
CA THR A 295 4.23 -12.89 16.82
C THR A 295 4.58 -12.10 15.55
N PHE A 296 4.74 -12.78 14.40
CA PHE A 296 4.94 -12.12 13.10
C PHE A 296 3.77 -11.18 12.77
N LEU A 297 2.52 -11.66 12.84
CA LEU A 297 1.33 -10.87 12.51
C LEU A 297 1.13 -9.68 13.46
N GLU A 298 1.38 -9.88 14.75
CA GLU A 298 1.33 -8.82 15.76
C GLU A 298 2.35 -7.70 15.49
N ILE A 299 3.60 -8.05 15.15
CA ILE A 299 4.64 -7.09 14.78
C ILE A 299 4.31 -6.41 13.44
N PHE A 300 3.77 -7.17 12.48
CA PHE A 300 3.44 -6.71 11.12
C PHE A 300 2.30 -5.69 11.08
N GLY A 301 1.22 -5.89 11.84
CA GLY A 301 -0.03 -5.14 11.67
C GLY A 301 -0.46 -4.23 12.81
N ASN A 302 0.05 -4.40 14.03
CA ASN A 302 -0.52 -3.74 15.21
C ASN A 302 0.25 -2.49 15.63
N ALA A 303 -0.48 -1.43 15.99
CA ALA A 303 0.06 -0.23 16.65
C ALA A 303 0.49 -0.49 18.12
N ARG A 304 -0.09 -1.52 18.75
CA ARG A 304 0.29 -2.01 20.09
C ARG A 304 0.54 -3.52 20.07
N VAL A 305 1.51 -3.95 20.86
CA VAL A 305 1.93 -5.33 21.06
C VAL A 305 1.77 -5.75 22.51
N GLN A 306 1.90 -7.04 22.77
CA GLN A 306 2.05 -7.61 24.11
C GLN A 306 3.43 -7.25 24.69
N GLU A 307 3.57 -7.25 26.02
CA GLU A 307 4.84 -6.95 26.69
C GLU A 307 5.97 -7.91 26.28
N ARG A 308 5.69 -9.22 26.23
CA ARG A 308 6.63 -10.25 25.72
C ARG A 308 7.10 -9.96 24.29
N THR A 309 6.21 -9.49 23.42
CA THR A 309 6.54 -9.15 22.03
C THR A 309 7.40 -7.89 21.99
N SER A 310 7.16 -6.89 22.85
CA SER A 310 8.03 -5.71 22.96
C SER A 310 9.40 -6.01 23.57
N ALA A 311 9.56 -7.07 24.37
CA ALA A 311 10.86 -7.56 24.81
C ALA A 311 11.59 -8.28 23.66
N TYR A 312 10.89 -9.20 23.01
CA TYR A 312 11.38 -9.94 21.85
C TYR A 312 11.84 -9.02 20.70
N ILE A 313 11.08 -7.97 20.35
CA ILE A 313 11.50 -6.95 19.36
C ILE A 313 12.86 -6.34 19.73
N GLU A 314 13.13 -6.06 21.01
CA GLU A 314 14.40 -5.49 21.45
C GLU A 314 15.56 -6.50 21.36
N GLU A 315 15.31 -7.79 21.63
CA GLU A 315 16.29 -8.87 21.47
C GLU A 315 16.62 -9.10 19.99
N GLN A 316 15.59 -9.18 19.14
CA GLN A 316 15.75 -9.29 17.69
C GLN A 316 16.49 -8.06 17.11
N ALA A 317 16.20 -6.85 17.60
CA ALA A 317 16.92 -5.62 17.23
C ALA A 317 18.41 -5.66 17.58
N LYS A 318 18.78 -6.23 18.73
CA LYS A 318 20.20 -6.40 19.13
C LYS A 318 20.92 -7.38 18.20
N MET A 319 20.26 -8.45 17.75
CA MET A 319 20.82 -9.38 16.75
C MET A 319 20.95 -8.73 15.37
N LEU A 320 19.97 -7.94 14.93
CA LEU A 320 20.05 -7.17 13.69
C LEU A 320 21.20 -6.14 13.72
N MET A 321 21.46 -5.54 14.88
CA MET A 321 22.63 -4.67 15.07
C MET A 321 23.96 -5.44 14.94
N ASP A 322 24.08 -6.63 15.53
CA ASP A 322 25.29 -7.46 15.36
C ASP A 322 25.47 -7.91 13.90
N PHE A 323 24.38 -8.28 13.22
CA PHE A 323 24.40 -8.61 11.79
C PHE A 323 24.94 -7.44 10.94
N VAL A 324 24.45 -6.21 11.16
CA VAL A 324 24.94 -5.03 10.42
C VAL A 324 26.40 -4.69 10.73
N TYR A 325 26.91 -4.97 11.94
CA TYR A 325 28.31 -4.73 12.29
C TYR A 325 29.28 -5.84 11.86
N ASN A 326 28.85 -7.10 11.88
CA ASN A 326 29.74 -8.27 11.82
C ASN A 326 29.37 -9.29 10.72
N GLU A 327 28.27 -9.10 10.00
CA GLU A 327 27.70 -10.02 8.99
C GLU A 327 27.41 -11.45 9.55
N ARG A 328 26.97 -11.51 10.82
CA ARG A 328 26.72 -12.76 11.58
C ARG A 328 25.25 -12.98 11.93
N GLY A 329 24.93 -14.20 12.36
CA GLY A 329 23.58 -14.60 12.78
C GLY A 329 22.75 -15.22 11.64
N PRO A 330 21.42 -15.34 11.81
CA PRO A 330 20.53 -16.06 10.89
C PRO A 330 20.50 -15.55 9.45
N PHE A 331 21.00 -14.33 9.20
CA PHE A 331 21.05 -13.69 7.89
C PHE A 331 22.38 -13.83 7.15
N ALA A 332 23.41 -14.41 7.78
CA ALA A 332 24.71 -14.62 7.15
C ALA A 332 24.57 -15.46 5.86
N GLY A 333 24.90 -14.86 4.71
CA GLY A 333 24.74 -15.46 3.38
C GLY A 333 23.38 -15.26 2.71
N LEU A 334 22.29 -15.06 3.48
CA LEU A 334 20.95 -14.78 2.96
C LEU A 334 20.75 -13.30 2.63
N VAL A 335 21.23 -12.37 3.46
CA VAL A 335 21.05 -10.93 3.28
C VAL A 335 22.37 -10.27 2.88
N ASP A 336 22.37 -9.52 1.77
CA ASP A 336 23.57 -8.91 1.18
C ASP A 336 23.49 -7.37 1.27
N LEU A 337 24.18 -6.80 2.27
CA LEU A 337 24.17 -5.36 2.54
C LEU A 337 25.10 -4.54 1.64
N SER A 338 25.83 -5.16 0.69
CA SER A 338 26.83 -4.51 -0.18
C SER A 338 26.25 -3.51 -1.19
N HIS A 339 24.93 -3.48 -1.33
CA HIS A 339 24.22 -2.48 -2.14
C HIS A 339 23.87 -1.20 -1.37
N LEU A 340 23.91 -1.22 -0.02
CA LEU A 340 23.70 -0.05 0.82
C LEU A 340 24.98 0.78 0.97
N LYS A 341 24.84 2.06 1.32
CA LYS A 341 25.97 2.94 1.67
C LYS A 341 26.31 2.75 3.15
N MET A 342 27.57 2.94 3.56
CA MET A 342 27.95 2.88 4.99
C MET A 342 27.08 3.79 5.89
N ARG A 343 26.70 4.99 5.42
CA ARG A 343 25.78 5.86 6.17
C ARG A 343 24.42 5.21 6.43
N THR A 344 23.91 4.45 5.47
CA THR A 344 22.65 3.70 5.60
C THR A 344 22.77 2.57 6.62
N HIS A 345 23.96 2.02 6.85
CA HIS A 345 24.19 1.07 7.95
C HIS A 345 24.05 1.79 9.31
N ASP A 346 24.57 3.03 9.47
CA ASP A 346 24.29 3.84 10.66
C ASP A 346 22.78 4.08 10.84
N ASP A 347 22.07 4.42 9.75
CA ASP A 347 20.64 4.71 9.76
C ASP A 347 19.78 3.47 10.13
N LEU A 348 20.18 2.26 9.71
CA LEU A 348 19.61 0.98 10.18
C LEU A 348 19.82 0.80 11.70
N ILE A 349 21.08 0.95 12.15
CA ILE A 349 21.45 0.78 13.57
C ILE A 349 20.64 1.74 14.47
N ASP A 350 20.54 3.02 14.11
CA ASP A 350 19.79 4.00 14.89
C ASP A 350 18.28 3.75 14.85
N THR A 351 17.76 3.16 13.76
CA THR A 351 16.38 2.68 13.69
C THR A 351 16.14 1.50 14.64
N PHE A 352 17.00 0.48 14.64
CA PHE A 352 16.92 -0.67 15.55
C PHE A 352 16.99 -0.25 17.03
N ARG A 353 17.92 0.65 17.38
CA ARG A 353 18.01 1.29 18.72
C ARG A 353 16.71 1.99 19.11
N SER A 354 16.01 2.61 18.15
CA SER A 354 14.77 3.33 18.39
C SER A 354 13.59 2.45 18.83
N TRP A 355 13.73 1.12 18.69
CA TRP A 355 12.72 0.13 19.08
C TRP A 355 12.87 -0.40 20.50
N PHE A 356 13.95 -0.08 21.21
CA PHE A 356 14.20 -0.54 22.58
C PHE A 356 13.09 -0.04 23.54
N GLN A 357 12.74 -0.83 24.55
CA GLN A 357 11.67 -0.52 25.50
C GLN A 357 11.88 0.81 26.23
N SER A 358 13.14 1.16 26.50
CA SER A 358 13.54 2.43 27.12
C SER A 358 13.22 3.66 26.27
N VAL A 359 13.04 3.50 24.95
CA VAL A 359 12.67 4.59 24.05
C VAL A 359 11.17 4.86 24.15
N LYS A 360 10.81 6.12 24.43
CA LYS A 360 9.42 6.56 24.47
C LYS A 360 8.81 6.62 23.06
N PHE A 361 7.61 6.07 22.92
CA PHE A 361 6.78 6.19 21.72
C PHE A 361 5.30 6.19 22.15
N ASP A 362 4.70 7.38 22.27
CA ASP A 362 3.28 7.55 22.58
C ASP A 362 2.45 7.34 21.30
N VAL A 363 2.22 6.07 20.97
CA VAL A 363 1.48 5.68 19.76
C VAL A 363 0.04 6.16 19.79
N ASP A 364 -0.54 6.37 20.97
CA ASP A 364 -1.95 6.69 21.16
C ASP A 364 -2.23 8.16 20.87
N THR A 365 -1.45 9.08 21.46
CA THR A 365 -1.54 10.52 21.14
C THR A 365 -1.18 10.78 19.68
N LEU A 366 -0.17 10.07 19.15
CA LEU A 366 0.21 10.16 17.73
C LEU A 366 -0.93 9.68 16.82
N ARG A 367 -1.57 8.55 17.12
CA ARG A 367 -2.73 8.04 16.37
C ARG A 367 -3.93 8.96 16.50
N ASP A 368 -4.25 9.48 17.68
CA ASP A 368 -5.38 10.39 17.89
C ASP A 368 -5.22 11.68 17.07
N HIS A 369 -4.02 12.28 17.05
CA HIS A 369 -3.73 13.40 16.14
C HIS A 369 -3.96 13.04 14.65
N ARG A 370 -3.57 11.83 14.24
CA ARG A 370 -3.75 11.33 12.86
C ARG A 370 -5.24 11.15 12.52
N LEU A 371 -6.03 10.60 13.43
CA LEU A 371 -7.48 10.42 13.29
C LEU A 371 -8.23 11.76 13.31
N ARG A 372 -7.89 12.69 14.22
CA ARG A 372 -8.48 14.04 14.26
C ARG A 372 -8.22 14.82 12.98
N HIS A 373 -7.01 14.73 12.42
CA HIS A 373 -6.69 15.39 11.15
C HIS A 373 -7.47 14.80 9.96
N TYR A 374 -7.72 13.49 9.94
CA TYR A 374 -8.45 12.84 8.84
C TYR A 374 -9.98 13.03 8.91
N TYR A 375 -10.57 12.92 10.11
CA TYR A 375 -12.03 13.03 10.28
C TYR A 375 -12.51 14.47 10.48
N GLU A 376 -11.63 15.38 10.90
CA GLU A 376 -11.91 16.80 11.17
C GLU A 376 -13.14 16.95 12.09
N VAL A 377 -14.12 17.78 11.73
CA VAL A 377 -15.38 18.02 12.48
C VAL A 377 -16.29 16.78 12.61
N ARG A 378 -15.90 15.62 12.05
CA ARG A 378 -16.64 14.35 12.14
C ARG A 378 -15.92 13.31 13.01
N TYR A 379 -14.83 13.69 13.70
CA TYR A 379 -14.05 12.77 14.54
C TYR A 379 -14.90 12.04 15.59
N ASP A 380 -15.88 12.73 16.21
CA ASP A 380 -16.76 12.13 17.23
C ASP A 380 -17.85 11.20 16.62
N TYR A 381 -18.07 11.28 15.31
CA TYR A 381 -19.02 10.46 14.55
C TYR A 381 -18.33 9.46 13.61
N ARG A 382 -17.01 9.24 13.80
CA ARG A 382 -16.15 8.52 12.85
C ARG A 382 -16.56 7.06 12.60
N ASP A 383 -17.18 6.38 13.56
CA ASP A 383 -17.62 4.99 13.37
C ASP A 383 -18.68 4.88 12.26
N ASN A 384 -19.57 5.86 12.12
CA ASN A 384 -20.52 5.92 10.99
C ASN A 384 -19.80 6.09 9.63
N LEU A 385 -18.64 6.75 9.61
CA LEU A 385 -17.80 6.89 8.42
C LEU A 385 -16.99 5.63 8.13
N ILE A 386 -16.56 4.90 9.17
CA ILE A 386 -15.86 3.62 9.02
C ILE A 386 -16.81 2.54 8.52
N ASP A 387 -18.03 2.46 9.06
CA ASP A 387 -19.09 1.55 8.60
C ASP A 387 -19.48 1.85 7.14
N TRP A 388 -19.49 3.13 6.74
CA TRP A 388 -19.71 3.54 5.36
C TRP A 388 -18.54 3.19 4.44
N ASP A 389 -17.30 3.53 4.82
CA ASP A 389 -16.08 3.16 4.10
C ASP A 389 -16.04 1.61 3.90
N TYR A 390 -16.38 0.83 4.92
CA TYR A 390 -16.48 -0.63 4.84
C TYR A 390 -17.54 -1.10 3.85
N THR A 391 -18.80 -0.69 4.08
CA THR A 391 -19.96 -1.22 3.34
C THR A 391 -19.94 -0.80 1.88
N MET A 392 -19.44 0.40 1.59
CA MET A 392 -19.45 0.96 0.23
C MET A 392 -18.18 0.71 -0.56
N ASN A 393 -17.01 0.54 0.09
CA ASN A 393 -15.73 0.47 -0.63
C ASN A 393 -15.00 -0.87 -0.43
N LEU A 394 -15.08 -1.49 0.75
CA LEU A 394 -14.30 -2.70 1.10
C LEU A 394 -15.10 -4.00 0.88
N LYS A 395 -16.30 -4.17 1.47
CA LYS A 395 -17.09 -5.42 1.36
C LYS A 395 -17.39 -5.81 -0.10
N LYS A 396 -17.44 -4.85 -1.02
CA LYS A 396 -17.71 -5.08 -2.45
C LYS A 396 -16.55 -5.70 -3.24
N ILE A 397 -15.32 -5.65 -2.72
CA ILE A 397 -14.16 -6.23 -3.40
C ILE A 397 -14.20 -7.75 -3.20
N GLU A 398 -13.85 -8.53 -4.23
CA GLU A 398 -13.88 -9.99 -4.14
C GLU A 398 -13.03 -10.50 -2.97
N ASN A 399 -13.56 -11.47 -2.22
CA ASN A 399 -12.97 -12.09 -1.03
C ASN A 399 -12.71 -11.15 0.17
N ALA A 400 -12.67 -9.82 -0.02
CA ALA A 400 -12.46 -8.82 1.03
C ALA A 400 -13.60 -8.77 2.07
N SER A 401 -14.76 -9.36 1.79
CA SER A 401 -15.84 -9.53 2.77
C SER A 401 -15.43 -10.33 4.01
N VAL A 402 -14.36 -11.14 3.92
CA VAL A 402 -13.79 -11.92 5.03
C VAL A 402 -13.21 -11.03 6.15
N ILE A 403 -12.89 -9.77 5.86
CA ILE A 403 -12.62 -8.76 6.89
C ILE A 403 -13.94 -8.45 7.59
N HIS A 404 -14.10 -8.85 8.84
CA HIS A 404 -15.35 -8.56 9.56
C HIS A 404 -15.46 -7.07 9.91
N ILE A 405 -16.67 -6.50 9.86
CA ILE A 405 -16.92 -5.07 10.15
C ILE A 405 -16.39 -4.65 11.52
N ARG A 406 -16.46 -5.53 12.55
CA ARG A 406 -15.87 -5.24 13.86
C ARG A 406 -14.35 -5.06 13.74
N GLN A 407 -13.64 -6.06 13.25
CA GLN A 407 -12.17 -6.01 13.04
C GLN A 407 -11.73 -4.77 12.27
N TYR A 408 -12.43 -4.40 11.19
CA TYR A 408 -12.13 -3.18 10.45
C TYR A 408 -12.39 -1.91 11.28
N ARG A 409 -13.50 -1.81 12.02
CA ARG A 409 -13.80 -0.65 12.89
C ARG A 409 -12.86 -0.55 14.08
N ASP A 410 -12.56 -1.67 14.69
CA ASP A 410 -11.71 -1.81 15.86
C ASP A 410 -10.27 -1.44 15.47
N TRP A 411 -9.73 -1.98 14.35
CA TRP A 411 -8.45 -1.54 13.78
C TRP A 411 -8.45 -0.07 13.35
N ARG A 412 -9.49 0.43 12.67
CA ARG A 412 -9.55 1.85 12.26
C ARG A 412 -9.50 2.79 13.48
N ASN A 413 -10.04 2.37 14.63
CA ASN A 413 -9.92 3.09 15.90
C ASN A 413 -8.56 2.86 16.58
N SER A 414 -8.25 1.64 17.03
CA SER A 414 -7.11 1.33 17.90
C SER A 414 -5.76 1.21 17.18
N GLY A 415 -5.78 0.81 15.90
CA GLY A 415 -4.60 0.40 15.15
C GLY A 415 -4.11 -1.02 15.45
N VAL A 416 -4.80 -1.79 16.29
CA VAL A 416 -4.56 -3.23 16.50
C VAL A 416 -5.35 -4.00 15.45
N ALA A 417 -4.69 -4.87 14.67
CA ALA A 417 -5.28 -5.62 13.57
C ALA A 417 -5.44 -7.12 13.88
N PHE A 418 -4.43 -7.71 14.52
CA PHE A 418 -4.33 -9.14 14.77
C PHE A 418 -4.37 -9.39 16.28
N GLU A 419 -5.46 -9.97 16.75
CA GLU A 419 -5.71 -10.29 18.16
C GLU A 419 -5.96 -11.81 18.31
N PHE A 420 -5.30 -12.42 19.31
CA PHE A 420 -5.24 -13.87 19.48
C PHE A 420 -5.66 -14.30 20.90
N GLY A 421 -6.89 -14.80 21.06
CA GLY A 421 -7.43 -15.19 22.37
C GLY A 421 -7.50 -14.02 23.36
N ASP A 422 -7.49 -14.31 24.67
CA ASP A 422 -7.63 -13.32 25.75
C ASP A 422 -6.35 -12.49 26.03
N GLN A 423 -5.51 -12.26 25.02
CA GLN A 423 -4.23 -11.54 25.15
C GLN A 423 -4.44 -10.02 25.15
N SER A 424 -3.57 -9.29 25.86
CA SER A 424 -3.70 -7.83 26.05
C SER A 424 -2.60 -7.04 25.33
N TYR A 425 -3.01 -6.16 24.41
CA TYR A 425 -2.13 -5.33 23.57
C TYR A 425 -1.92 -3.94 24.19
N THR A 426 -1.04 -3.87 25.19
CA THR A 426 -0.85 -2.69 26.06
C THR A 426 0.41 -1.87 25.76
N VAL A 427 1.41 -2.43 25.09
CA VAL A 427 2.73 -1.80 24.88
C VAL A 427 2.83 -1.25 23.46
N PRO A 428 3.33 -0.03 23.22
CA PRO A 428 3.38 0.55 21.88
C PRO A 428 4.36 -0.21 20.95
N ASN A 429 3.92 -0.53 19.72
CA ASN A 429 4.76 -1.15 18.71
C ASN A 429 5.74 -0.12 18.14
N ARG A 430 6.96 -0.07 18.70
CA ARG A 430 7.97 0.93 18.32
C ARG A 430 8.48 0.76 16.88
N THR A 431 8.21 -0.38 16.23
CA THR A 431 8.55 -0.62 14.81
C THR A 431 7.65 0.16 13.84
N MET A 432 6.48 0.63 14.32
CA MET A 432 5.58 1.52 13.57
C MET A 432 5.97 3.01 13.65
N ALA A 433 7.05 3.34 14.37
CA ALA A 433 7.56 4.70 14.47
C ALA A 433 8.45 5.03 13.27
N ALA A 434 8.11 6.08 12.54
CA ALA A 434 8.89 6.58 11.41
C ALA A 434 9.06 8.10 11.48
N TYR A 435 9.87 8.67 10.58
CA TYR A 435 10.08 10.10 10.40
C TYR A 435 9.41 10.60 9.12
N THR A 436 8.88 11.83 9.16
CA THR A 436 8.40 12.54 7.97
C THR A 436 8.88 13.99 8.01
N GLU A 437 9.08 14.61 6.85
CA GLU A 437 9.36 16.05 6.79
C GLU A 437 8.11 16.87 7.16
N ALA A 438 8.26 17.81 8.09
CA ALA A 438 7.24 18.74 8.51
C ALA A 438 7.76 20.19 8.51
N LYS A 439 7.01 21.10 7.88
CA LYS A 439 7.35 22.53 7.85
C LYS A 439 6.92 23.23 9.14
N LYS A 440 7.89 23.54 10.00
CA LYS A 440 7.65 24.28 11.25
C LYS A 440 7.71 25.78 10.96
N LYS A 441 6.66 26.54 11.33
CA LYS A 441 6.40 27.94 10.93
C LYS A 441 7.55 28.96 11.10
N GLN A 442 8.60 28.64 11.88
CA GLN A 442 9.77 29.50 12.12
C GLN A 442 11.12 28.77 12.02
N GLN A 443 11.16 27.47 11.65
CA GLN A 443 12.38 26.65 11.68
C GLN A 443 12.63 25.82 10.41
N GLY A 444 11.91 26.09 9.32
CA GLY A 444 12.09 25.38 8.04
C GLY A 444 11.46 23.99 8.04
N SER A 445 12.03 23.07 7.24
CA SER A 445 11.65 21.65 7.27
C SER A 445 12.39 20.95 8.42
N VAL A 446 11.68 20.12 9.18
CA VAL A 446 12.20 19.35 10.31
C VAL A 446 11.68 17.92 10.18
N LEU A 447 12.52 16.92 10.43
CA LEU A 447 12.09 15.52 10.50
C LEU A 447 11.36 15.27 11.83
N CYS A 448 10.09 14.89 11.74
CA CYS A 448 9.23 14.61 12.89
C CYS A 448 9.01 13.09 13.04
N ARG A 449 9.50 12.50 14.13
CA ARG A 449 9.15 11.12 14.51
C ARG A 449 7.66 11.05 14.86
N GLY A 450 6.95 10.04 14.36
CA GLY A 450 5.52 9.85 14.59
C GLY A 450 5.01 8.50 14.09
N LEU A 451 3.69 8.30 14.20
CA LEU A 451 3.00 7.19 13.56
C LEU A 451 2.55 7.66 12.16
N TRP A 452 3.32 7.31 11.13
CA TRP A 452 3.09 7.79 9.74
C TRP A 452 2.55 6.70 8.80
N THR A 453 2.05 5.60 9.36
CA THR A 453 1.40 4.50 8.64
C THR A 453 0.03 4.88 8.07
N ASP A 454 -0.54 4.00 7.25
CA ASP A 454 -1.94 4.07 6.81
C ASP A 454 -2.91 3.94 8.01
N ILE A 455 -4.03 4.68 7.95
CA ILE A 455 -5.14 4.66 8.92
C ILE A 455 -6.51 4.46 8.25
N ILE A 456 -6.52 4.03 6.98
CA ILE A 456 -7.67 3.75 6.11
C ILE A 456 -7.62 2.33 5.55
N VAL A 457 -6.52 1.94 4.90
CA VAL A 457 -6.34 0.61 4.30
C VAL A 457 -5.53 -0.27 5.25
N SER A 458 -6.13 -1.39 5.65
CA SER A 458 -5.64 -2.27 6.71
C SER A 458 -4.56 -3.26 6.25
N PRO A 459 -3.64 -3.71 7.14
CA PRO A 459 -2.68 -4.79 6.84
C PRO A 459 -3.34 -6.13 6.48
N TYR A 460 -4.65 -6.27 6.71
CA TYR A 460 -5.46 -7.39 6.20
C TYR A 460 -5.38 -7.59 4.68
N ILE A 461 -5.16 -6.54 3.88
CA ILE A 461 -5.10 -6.68 2.42
C ILE A 461 -3.90 -7.55 1.98
N SER A 462 -2.80 -7.44 2.71
CA SER A 462 -1.52 -8.07 2.38
C SER A 462 -1.51 -9.58 2.60
N LEU A 463 -2.21 -10.06 3.64
CA LEU A 463 -2.16 -11.47 4.08
C LEU A 463 -3.54 -12.11 4.34
N GLY A 464 -4.61 -11.33 4.49
CA GLY A 464 -5.88 -11.77 5.07
C GLY A 464 -7.10 -11.75 4.15
N VAL A 465 -6.97 -11.45 2.85
CA VAL A 465 -8.10 -11.41 1.88
C VAL A 465 -7.98 -12.40 0.72
N HIS A 466 -6.90 -13.17 0.65
CA HIS A 466 -6.65 -14.17 -0.38
C HIS A 466 -5.68 -15.22 0.16
N CYS A 467 -5.96 -16.50 -0.05
CA CYS A 467 -4.99 -17.58 0.16
C CYS A 467 -5.02 -18.57 -1.02
N GLU A 468 -4.00 -19.41 -1.13
CA GLU A 468 -4.08 -20.59 -1.99
C GLU A 468 -5.06 -21.62 -1.43
N LYS A 469 -5.63 -22.43 -2.32
CA LYS A 469 -6.69 -23.39 -2.00
C LYS A 469 -6.27 -24.81 -2.38
N PRO A 470 -5.26 -25.41 -1.69
CA PRO A 470 -4.71 -26.73 -2.05
C PRO A 470 -5.64 -27.91 -1.73
N ASN A 471 -6.74 -27.68 -1.00
CA ASN A 471 -7.82 -28.64 -0.75
C ASN A 471 -9.11 -27.90 -0.32
N LYS A 472 -10.22 -28.66 -0.21
CA LYS A 472 -11.54 -28.14 0.20
C LYS A 472 -11.54 -27.34 1.53
N PHE A 473 -10.66 -27.69 2.46
CA PHE A 473 -10.60 -27.05 3.78
C PHE A 473 -10.08 -25.61 3.69
N ALA A 474 -9.10 -25.35 2.81
CA ALA A 474 -8.65 -24.00 2.50
C ALA A 474 -9.67 -23.21 1.65
N GLU A 475 -10.52 -23.87 0.86
CA GLU A 475 -11.64 -23.19 0.17
C GLU A 475 -12.67 -22.65 1.16
N GLN A 476 -12.95 -23.38 2.24
CA GLN A 476 -13.91 -23.02 3.28
C GLN A 476 -13.51 -21.79 4.12
N LEU A 477 -12.24 -21.35 4.08
CA LEU A 477 -11.82 -20.07 4.67
C LEU A 477 -12.54 -18.85 4.06
N PHE A 478 -13.20 -19.02 2.91
CA PHE A 478 -14.07 -18.03 2.27
C PHE A 478 -15.54 -18.48 2.16
N GLU A 479 -15.97 -19.44 3.00
CA GLU A 479 -17.36 -19.86 3.10
C GLU A 479 -18.25 -18.71 3.61
N ILE A 480 -19.36 -18.44 2.91
CA ILE A 480 -20.36 -17.43 3.28
C ILE A 480 -21.70 -18.13 3.51
N HIS A 481 -22.09 -18.26 4.77
CA HIS A 481 -23.42 -18.71 5.15
C HIS A 481 -24.47 -17.68 4.71
N ASN A 482 -25.64 -18.17 4.28
CA ASN A 482 -26.78 -17.37 3.83
C ASN A 482 -26.45 -16.36 2.70
N LYS A 483 -25.51 -16.71 1.80
CA LYS A 483 -25.10 -15.86 0.66
C LYS A 483 -26.30 -15.41 -0.19
N GLY A 484 -26.34 -14.12 -0.53
CA GLY A 484 -27.46 -13.52 -1.28
C GLY A 484 -28.70 -13.18 -0.45
N THR A 485 -28.65 -13.30 0.88
CA THR A 485 -29.73 -12.86 1.79
C THR A 485 -29.37 -11.55 2.50
N GLY A 486 -30.27 -11.02 3.35
CA GLY A 486 -29.96 -9.91 4.25
C GLY A 486 -29.06 -10.28 5.45
N VAL A 487 -28.69 -11.56 5.61
CA VAL A 487 -27.95 -12.10 6.77
C VAL A 487 -26.72 -12.91 6.37
N GLU A 488 -26.03 -12.47 5.31
CA GLU A 488 -24.73 -13.02 4.90
C GLU A 488 -23.70 -12.93 6.03
N GLN A 489 -23.05 -14.06 6.33
CA GLN A 489 -21.96 -14.14 7.30
C GLN A 489 -20.85 -15.01 6.72
N ASN A 490 -19.64 -14.48 6.57
CA ASN A 490 -18.47 -15.34 6.33
C ASN A 490 -18.26 -16.19 7.59
N ARG A 491 -17.94 -17.47 7.41
CA ARG A 491 -17.70 -18.39 8.53
C ARG A 491 -16.39 -18.09 9.25
N HIS A 492 -15.35 -17.89 8.46
CA HIS A 492 -14.01 -17.51 8.91
C HIS A 492 -13.78 -16.02 8.67
N ASN A 493 -12.72 -15.49 9.29
CA ASN A 493 -12.38 -14.07 9.27
C ASN A 493 -10.94 -13.80 8.76
N THR A 494 -10.63 -12.54 8.49
CA THR A 494 -9.35 -12.14 7.87
C THR A 494 -8.09 -12.48 8.68
N VAL A 495 -8.19 -12.56 10.01
CA VAL A 495 -7.06 -12.99 10.88
C VAL A 495 -6.78 -14.48 10.68
N GLU A 496 -7.81 -15.30 10.49
CA GLU A 496 -7.67 -16.74 10.20
C GLU A 496 -7.00 -16.98 8.84
N VAL A 497 -7.39 -16.21 7.81
CA VAL A 497 -6.74 -16.23 6.49
C VAL A 497 -5.28 -15.78 6.57
N ALA A 498 -4.98 -14.75 7.37
CA ALA A 498 -3.61 -14.27 7.58
C ALA A 498 -2.73 -15.27 8.32
N VAL A 499 -3.27 -15.92 9.36
CA VAL A 499 -2.61 -17.04 10.05
C VAL A 499 -2.35 -18.16 9.06
N TYR A 500 -3.35 -18.62 8.30
CA TYR A 500 -3.18 -19.69 7.30
C TYR A 500 -2.07 -19.38 6.28
N ASN A 501 -2.03 -18.17 5.72
CA ASN A 501 -1.00 -17.79 4.75
C ASN A 501 0.41 -17.76 5.37
N VAL A 502 0.60 -17.07 6.50
CA VAL A 502 1.92 -17.00 7.16
C VAL A 502 2.37 -18.40 7.57
N LEU A 503 1.48 -19.16 8.21
CA LEU A 503 1.71 -20.56 8.60
C LEU A 503 2.11 -21.44 7.40
N SER A 504 1.50 -21.26 6.23
CA SER A 504 1.87 -21.99 5.00
C SER A 504 3.30 -21.70 4.55
N TYR A 505 3.72 -20.42 4.57
CA TYR A 505 5.09 -20.03 4.19
C TYR A 505 6.12 -20.58 5.18
N LEU A 506 5.85 -20.44 6.49
CA LEU A 506 6.74 -20.93 7.54
C LEU A 506 6.87 -22.47 7.49
N HIS A 507 5.77 -23.18 7.32
CA HIS A 507 5.76 -24.64 7.17
C HIS A 507 6.54 -25.08 5.92
N GLU A 508 6.32 -24.45 4.76
CA GLU A 508 7.04 -24.80 3.53
C GLU A 508 8.56 -24.55 3.62
N ILE A 509 8.99 -23.49 4.31
CA ILE A 509 10.41 -23.23 4.56
C ILE A 509 11.03 -24.31 5.46
N GLU A 510 10.34 -24.74 6.53
CA GLU A 510 10.85 -25.70 7.51
C GLU A 510 10.74 -27.18 7.13
N THR A 511 9.69 -27.58 6.39
CA THR A 511 9.43 -29.00 6.05
C THR A 511 9.71 -29.32 4.59
N GLY A 512 9.84 -28.31 3.74
CA GLY A 512 9.95 -28.44 2.30
C GLY A 512 8.69 -28.96 1.59
N LYS A 513 7.57 -29.14 2.32
CA LYS A 513 6.29 -29.68 1.84
C LYS A 513 5.22 -28.59 1.83
N MET A 514 4.37 -28.56 0.80
CA MET A 514 3.23 -27.63 0.74
C MET A 514 2.24 -27.88 1.88
N TYR A 515 1.96 -26.87 2.70
CA TYR A 515 1.01 -26.99 3.80
C TYR A 515 -0.43 -27.24 3.29
N LYS A 516 -1.16 -28.10 4.02
CA LYS A 516 -2.57 -28.41 3.80
C LYS A 516 -3.22 -28.59 5.17
N MET A 517 -4.37 -27.96 5.39
CA MET A 517 -5.24 -28.32 6.52
C MET A 517 -5.71 -29.77 6.33
N GLU A 518 -5.79 -30.54 7.41
CA GLU A 518 -6.25 -31.93 7.40
C GLU A 518 -7.67 -32.11 7.96
N LYS A 519 -8.10 -31.15 8.79
CA LYS A 519 -9.39 -31.16 9.50
C LYS A 519 -10.20 -29.92 9.09
N GLU A 520 -11.53 -30.05 9.12
CA GLU A 520 -12.45 -28.97 8.77
C GLU A 520 -12.34 -27.83 9.81
N HIS A 521 -12.21 -26.58 9.34
CA HIS A 521 -12.14 -25.37 10.17
C HIS A 521 -10.96 -25.26 11.15
N ASP A 522 -10.02 -26.21 11.18
CA ASP A 522 -8.80 -26.15 11.98
C ASP A 522 -7.59 -25.74 11.12
N ILE A 523 -7.20 -24.47 11.25
CA ILE A 523 -6.10 -23.82 10.52
C ILE A 523 -4.73 -24.42 10.89
N PHE A 524 -4.62 -25.11 12.03
CA PHE A 524 -3.39 -25.72 12.51
C PHE A 524 -3.38 -27.26 12.43
N SER A 525 -4.40 -27.87 11.80
CA SER A 525 -4.45 -29.31 11.57
C SER A 525 -3.28 -29.77 10.68
N GLY A 526 -2.67 -30.92 11.01
CA GLY A 526 -1.40 -31.35 10.38
C GLY A 526 -0.15 -30.60 10.87
N ILE A 527 -0.24 -29.79 11.94
CA ILE A 527 0.92 -29.10 12.54
C ILE A 527 0.96 -29.32 14.06
N GLY A 528 1.84 -30.23 14.49
CA GLY A 528 2.10 -30.52 15.91
C GLY A 528 1.46 -31.82 16.42
N ASP A 529 0.62 -32.47 15.61
CA ASP A 529 0.25 -33.87 15.81
C ASP A 529 1.50 -34.71 15.48
N THR A 530 2.22 -35.20 16.49
CA THR A 530 3.38 -36.08 16.30
C THR A 530 2.95 -37.40 15.67
N GLU A 531 3.72 -37.91 14.69
CA GLU A 531 3.51 -39.24 14.09
C GLU A 531 3.83 -40.34 15.11
N GLY A 532 2.94 -40.54 16.10
CA GLY A 532 3.25 -41.35 17.30
C GLY A 532 2.07 -41.99 18.02
N ILE A 533 0.81 -41.65 17.72
CA ILE A 533 -0.37 -42.39 18.23
C ILE A 533 -1.35 -42.64 17.08
N GLN A 534 -1.45 -43.89 16.62
CA GLN A 534 -2.57 -44.35 15.80
C GLN A 534 -3.76 -44.65 16.72
N ASP A 535 -4.61 -43.67 16.98
CA ASP A 535 -5.86 -43.91 17.71
C ASP A 535 -6.87 -44.62 16.78
N THR A 536 -7.06 -45.92 16.98
CA THR A 536 -7.84 -46.78 16.09
C THR A 536 -9.35 -46.71 16.32
N GLY A 537 -9.87 -45.49 16.28
CA GLY A 537 -11.21 -45.17 15.78
C GLY A 537 -12.41 -45.36 16.72
N ASN A 538 -13.27 -44.34 16.73
CA ASN A 538 -14.71 -44.56 16.81
C ASN A 538 -15.50 -43.46 16.08
N GLN A 539 -16.78 -43.72 15.80
CA GLN A 539 -17.67 -42.78 15.08
C GLN A 539 -18.35 -41.75 16.02
N PRO A 540 -18.90 -40.65 15.49
CA PRO A 540 -19.10 -39.42 16.26
C PRO A 540 -20.42 -39.34 17.04
N THR A 541 -20.42 -38.49 18.07
CA THR A 541 -21.61 -37.93 18.73
C THR A 541 -21.43 -36.43 18.99
N GLU A 542 -22.55 -35.71 19.14
CA GLU A 542 -22.62 -34.25 19.10
C GLU A 542 -22.39 -33.56 20.46
N ASP A 543 -21.95 -32.29 20.41
CA ASP A 543 -22.06 -31.23 21.42
C ASP A 543 -22.03 -31.58 22.93
N LYS A 544 -20.93 -31.18 23.59
CA LYS A 544 -20.98 -30.04 24.54
C LYS A 544 -19.63 -29.49 24.96
N SER A 545 -19.63 -28.19 25.26
CA SER A 545 -18.57 -27.50 25.97
C SER A 545 -18.60 -27.80 27.47
N HIS A 546 -17.45 -28.17 28.05
CA HIS A 546 -17.00 -27.61 29.33
C HIS A 546 -15.52 -27.93 29.57
N SER A 547 -14.81 -27.01 30.22
CA SER A 547 -13.45 -27.27 30.70
C SER A 547 -13.46 -28.05 32.01
N ARG A 548 -12.67 -29.13 32.09
CA ARG A 548 -12.13 -29.62 33.36
C ARG A 548 -10.87 -30.45 33.15
N PHE A 549 -9.84 -30.17 33.93
CA PHE A 549 -8.72 -31.06 34.16
C PHE A 549 -9.22 -32.15 35.12
N GLU A 550 -9.29 -33.41 34.68
CA GLU A 550 -9.48 -34.54 35.60
C GLU A 550 -8.78 -35.77 35.01
N GLU A 551 -7.87 -36.35 35.78
CA GLU A 551 -6.84 -37.27 35.33
C GLU A 551 -7.31 -38.73 35.54
N ILE A 552 -7.56 -39.45 34.45
CA ILE A 552 -7.91 -40.88 34.49
C ILE A 552 -6.76 -41.67 33.85
N VAL A 553 -6.01 -42.38 34.70
CA VAL A 553 -4.85 -43.18 34.27
C VAL A 553 -5.32 -44.60 33.94
N GLU A 554 -5.53 -44.88 32.65
CA GLU A 554 -5.55 -46.26 32.16
C GLU A 554 -4.14 -46.68 31.76
N GLU A 555 -3.54 -47.62 32.51
CA GLU A 555 -2.19 -48.12 32.26
C GLU A 555 -2.10 -49.01 31.00
N THR A 556 -2.05 -48.39 29.82
CA THR A 556 -1.63 -49.08 28.59
C THR A 556 -0.11 -49.21 28.57
N ASN A 557 0.37 -50.44 28.75
CA ASN A 557 1.79 -50.76 28.96
C ASN A 557 2.60 -50.69 27.64
N GLN A 558 2.91 -49.48 27.18
CA GLN A 558 3.91 -49.22 26.15
C GLN A 558 5.30 -49.01 26.79
N PRO A 559 6.40 -49.41 26.13
CA PRO A 559 7.75 -49.17 26.63
C PRO A 559 8.05 -47.67 26.63
N LYS A 560 8.16 -47.07 27.83
CA LYS A 560 8.62 -45.68 27.98
C LYS A 560 10.06 -45.57 27.49
N ALA A 561 10.27 -44.86 26.39
CA ALA A 561 11.59 -44.45 25.94
C ALA A 561 12.30 -43.65 27.04
N THR A 562 13.61 -43.83 27.18
CA THR A 562 14.39 -43.12 28.19
C THR A 562 14.53 -41.63 27.84
N GLU A 563 14.73 -40.78 28.85
CA GLU A 563 14.91 -39.33 28.65
C GLU A 563 16.09 -39.03 27.71
N GLU A 564 17.13 -39.86 27.73
CA GLU A 564 18.24 -39.81 26.78
C GLU A 564 17.82 -40.10 25.34
N GLU A 565 16.95 -41.08 25.10
CA GLU A 565 16.45 -41.42 23.75
C GLU A 565 15.54 -40.32 23.21
N ILE A 566 14.66 -39.77 24.05
CA ILE A 566 13.79 -38.63 23.70
C ILE A 566 14.65 -37.40 23.33
N SER A 567 15.67 -37.08 24.13
CA SER A 567 16.60 -35.97 23.85
C SER A 567 17.40 -36.15 22.56
N LYS A 568 17.87 -37.38 22.28
CA LYS A 568 18.57 -37.72 21.02
C LYS A 568 17.64 -37.59 19.80
N LEU A 569 16.39 -38.04 19.90
CA LEU A 569 15.39 -37.89 18.84
C LEU A 569 15.08 -36.41 18.56
N GLN A 570 14.79 -35.62 19.60
CA GLN A 570 14.52 -34.19 19.47
C GLN A 570 15.71 -33.42 18.86
N SER A 571 16.94 -33.82 19.19
CA SER A 571 18.16 -33.25 18.60
C SER A 571 18.27 -33.57 17.10
N ALA A 572 18.05 -34.84 16.72
CA ALA A 572 18.10 -35.26 15.32
C ALA A 572 16.98 -34.63 14.46
N GLU A 573 15.77 -34.44 15.01
CA GLU A 573 14.68 -33.71 14.38
C GLU A 573 15.02 -32.22 14.17
N ALA A 574 15.68 -31.59 15.15
CA ALA A 574 16.13 -30.20 15.04
C ALA A 574 17.22 -30.04 13.96
N GLU A 575 18.20 -30.94 13.91
CA GLU A 575 19.23 -30.98 12.86
C GLU A 575 18.63 -31.24 11.47
N ALA A 576 17.69 -32.16 11.34
CA ALA A 576 16.98 -32.43 10.08
C ALA A 576 16.21 -31.18 9.60
N ARG A 577 15.50 -30.51 10.52
CA ARG A 577 14.79 -29.25 10.23
C ARG A 577 15.75 -28.12 9.81
N GLU A 578 16.88 -27.95 10.49
CA GLU A 578 17.88 -26.94 10.10
C GLU A 578 18.41 -27.17 8.69
N ASN A 579 18.69 -28.43 8.33
CA ASN A 579 19.13 -28.79 6.99
C ASN A 579 18.07 -28.51 5.91
N ILE A 580 16.78 -28.81 6.19
CA ILE A 580 15.68 -28.46 5.27
C ILE A 580 15.53 -26.94 5.12
N ILE A 581 15.69 -26.15 6.18
CA ILE A 581 15.68 -24.68 6.10
C ILE A 581 16.87 -24.18 5.26
N ARG A 582 18.08 -24.71 5.49
CA ARG A 582 19.30 -24.38 4.73
C ARG A 582 19.13 -24.70 3.24
N GLU A 583 18.51 -25.83 2.88
CA GLU A 583 18.12 -26.15 1.51
C GLU A 583 17.07 -25.18 0.93
N SER A 584 16.02 -24.85 1.69
CA SER A 584 14.94 -23.96 1.24
C SER A 584 15.47 -22.56 0.90
N LEU A 585 16.49 -22.11 1.65
CA LEU A 585 17.19 -20.85 1.46
C LEU A 585 18.43 -20.94 0.55
N HIS A 586 18.78 -22.13 0.02
CA HIS A 586 20.02 -22.35 -0.74
C HIS A 586 20.03 -21.53 -2.04
N ASP A 587 21.09 -20.78 -2.30
CA ASP A 587 21.21 -19.79 -3.40
C ASP A 587 20.12 -18.70 -3.44
N ALA A 588 19.33 -18.53 -2.38
CA ALA A 588 18.48 -17.35 -2.22
C ALA A 588 19.28 -16.21 -1.60
N LYS A 589 19.18 -15.01 -2.18
CA LYS A 589 19.70 -13.77 -1.60
C LYS A 589 18.62 -12.70 -1.55
N ILE A 590 18.61 -11.94 -0.47
CA ILE A 590 17.83 -10.73 -0.28
C ILE A 590 18.82 -9.56 -0.28
N ILE A 591 18.60 -8.57 -1.13
CA ILE A 591 19.54 -7.48 -1.39
C ILE A 591 18.81 -6.15 -1.09
N PRO A 592 18.93 -5.63 0.15
CA PRO A 592 18.32 -4.37 0.56
C PRO A 592 18.80 -3.19 -0.29
N LEU A 593 17.86 -2.40 -0.82
CA LEU A 593 18.10 -1.15 -1.56
C LEU A 593 17.30 -0.01 -0.93
N THR A 594 17.82 1.22 -1.00
CA THR A 594 17.08 2.42 -0.57
C THR A 594 17.56 3.69 -1.28
N GLY A 595 16.83 4.80 -1.07
CA GLY A 595 17.09 6.11 -1.65
C GLY A 595 15.99 6.54 -2.62
N ASN A 596 16.38 7.18 -3.72
CA ASN A 596 15.49 7.43 -4.85
C ASN A 596 15.42 6.19 -5.76
N MET A 597 14.28 5.93 -6.39
CA MET A 597 14.10 4.85 -7.37
C MET A 597 14.67 5.26 -8.74
N GLU A 598 14.68 6.55 -9.08
CA GLU A 598 15.27 7.11 -10.32
C GLU A 598 16.79 6.83 -10.42
N ASP A 599 17.46 6.77 -9.27
CA ASP A 599 18.84 6.35 -9.09
C ASP A 599 19.11 4.93 -9.67
N LEU A 600 18.13 4.03 -9.65
CA LEU A 600 18.29 2.66 -10.15
C LEU A 600 18.18 2.62 -11.69
N LEU A 601 17.39 3.52 -12.29
CA LEU A 601 17.21 3.62 -13.75
C LEU A 601 18.50 4.03 -14.51
N SER A 602 19.42 4.70 -13.80
CA SER A 602 20.64 5.30 -14.35
C SER A 602 21.94 4.59 -13.96
N LYS A 603 21.93 3.76 -12.90
CA LYS A 603 23.11 3.02 -12.43
C LYS A 603 23.38 1.78 -13.29
N LYS A 604 24.51 1.79 -14.01
CA LYS A 604 24.98 0.67 -14.86
C LYS A 604 24.93 -0.72 -14.23
N ARG A 605 25.06 -0.84 -12.89
CA ARG A 605 25.00 -2.12 -12.16
C ARG A 605 23.62 -2.80 -12.20
N TYR A 606 22.58 -2.08 -12.60
CA TYR A 606 21.20 -2.58 -12.71
C TYR A 606 20.70 -2.61 -14.17
N THR A 607 21.52 -2.23 -15.15
CA THR A 607 21.12 -2.21 -16.57
C THR A 607 20.95 -3.62 -17.10
N ASN A 608 19.79 -3.93 -17.71
CA ASN A 608 19.44 -5.26 -18.22
C ASN A 608 19.66 -6.38 -17.17
N LEU A 609 19.28 -6.12 -15.92
CA LEU A 609 19.50 -7.04 -14.80
C LEU A 609 18.25 -7.84 -14.44
N PHE A 610 17.09 -7.19 -14.32
CA PHE A 610 15.92 -7.79 -13.69
C PHE A 610 15.09 -8.58 -14.70
N ASP A 611 14.88 -9.86 -14.40
CA ASP A 611 13.95 -10.74 -15.12
C ASP A 611 12.50 -10.52 -14.63
N TYR A 612 12.32 -9.95 -13.43
CA TYR A 612 11.02 -9.57 -12.87
C TYR A 612 11.10 -8.25 -12.07
N VAL A 613 10.07 -7.42 -12.17
CA VAL A 613 9.89 -6.23 -11.32
C VAL A 613 8.46 -6.12 -10.78
N PHE A 614 8.28 -6.03 -9.45
CA PHE A 614 7.06 -5.57 -8.80
C PHE A 614 7.17 -4.06 -8.47
N ILE A 615 6.08 -3.31 -8.68
CA ILE A 615 5.98 -1.88 -8.35
C ILE A 615 4.72 -1.64 -7.52
N SER A 616 4.89 -1.16 -6.29
CA SER A 616 3.76 -0.75 -5.46
C SER A 616 3.08 0.53 -5.95
N SER A 617 1.85 0.74 -5.52
CA SER A 617 1.00 1.86 -5.92
C SER A 617 1.63 3.23 -5.62
N GLN A 618 2.45 3.32 -4.58
CA GLN A 618 3.15 4.56 -4.22
C GLN A 618 4.40 4.81 -5.09
N GLN A 619 5.03 3.78 -5.63
CA GLN A 619 6.18 3.91 -6.54
C GLN A 619 5.76 4.09 -8.01
N CYS A 620 4.48 3.89 -8.36
CA CYS A 620 3.95 4.05 -9.72
C CYS A 620 4.24 5.41 -10.38
N HIS A 621 4.57 6.46 -9.62
CA HIS A 621 5.00 7.74 -10.17
C HIS A 621 6.27 7.63 -11.05
N VAL A 622 7.16 6.66 -10.80
CA VAL A 622 8.37 6.45 -11.63
C VAL A 622 8.07 5.84 -13.00
N LEU A 623 6.85 5.35 -13.22
CA LEU A 623 6.38 4.90 -14.52
C LEU A 623 5.88 6.06 -15.39
N GLN A 624 5.57 7.23 -14.80
CA GLN A 624 5.15 8.40 -15.58
C GLN A 624 6.30 8.84 -16.50
N PRO A 625 6.12 8.80 -17.84
CA PRO A 625 7.17 9.23 -18.77
C PRO A 625 7.43 10.74 -18.64
N SER A 626 8.70 11.17 -18.67
CA SER A 626 9.01 12.61 -18.72
C SER A 626 8.50 13.23 -20.03
N ASP A 627 7.97 14.46 -19.89
CA ASP A 627 7.60 15.31 -21.02
C ASP A 627 8.84 15.82 -21.79
N ASP A 628 10.03 15.80 -21.16
CA ASP A 628 11.29 16.17 -21.82
C ASP A 628 11.85 14.99 -22.64
N VAL A 629 12.01 15.22 -23.95
CA VAL A 629 12.49 14.23 -24.92
C VAL A 629 13.94 13.81 -24.64
N GLU A 630 14.78 14.68 -24.07
CA GLU A 630 16.16 14.31 -23.72
C GLU A 630 16.24 13.49 -22.43
N GLU A 631 15.39 13.76 -21.43
CA GLU A 631 15.34 12.92 -20.21
C GLU A 631 14.84 11.52 -20.54
N ARG A 632 13.79 11.44 -21.37
CA ARG A 632 13.20 10.20 -21.90
C ARG A 632 14.21 9.35 -22.68
N ALA A 633 15.31 9.95 -23.16
CA ALA A 633 16.43 9.25 -23.80
C ALA A 633 17.57 8.87 -22.84
N LYS A 634 17.69 9.50 -21.67
CA LYS A 634 18.79 9.31 -20.70
C LYS A 634 18.56 8.15 -19.73
N ALA A 635 17.34 7.99 -19.21
CA ALA A 635 17.00 6.90 -18.28
C ALA A 635 15.52 6.50 -18.37
N THR A 636 15.21 5.40 -19.06
CA THR A 636 13.86 4.80 -19.06
C THR A 636 13.75 3.70 -18.02
N PHE A 637 12.54 3.43 -17.54
CA PHE A 637 12.28 2.28 -16.67
C PHE A 637 12.71 0.95 -17.32
N THR A 638 12.56 0.82 -18.64
CA THR A 638 13.03 -0.35 -19.41
C THR A 638 14.54 -0.58 -19.38
N ASN A 639 15.38 0.39 -18.98
CA ASN A 639 16.83 0.18 -18.95
C ASN A 639 17.27 -0.87 -17.94
N MET A 640 16.48 -1.15 -16.89
CA MET A 640 16.81 -2.19 -15.90
C MET A 640 16.22 -3.56 -16.20
N LEU A 641 15.24 -3.62 -17.10
CA LEU A 641 14.56 -4.86 -17.49
C LEU A 641 15.43 -5.66 -18.45
N ARG A 642 15.44 -6.98 -18.26
CA ARG A 642 15.98 -7.94 -19.22
C ARG A 642 14.98 -8.21 -20.34
N ASP A 643 15.43 -8.49 -21.56
CA ASP A 643 14.54 -8.97 -22.62
C ASP A 643 13.75 -10.22 -22.15
N GLY A 644 12.42 -10.20 -22.31
CA GLY A 644 11.51 -11.23 -21.78
C GLY A 644 11.05 -11.02 -20.33
N ALA A 645 11.52 -9.98 -19.63
CA ALA A 645 11.12 -9.70 -18.26
C ALA A 645 9.63 -9.37 -18.13
N ALA A 646 9.06 -9.68 -16.97
CA ALA A 646 7.70 -9.25 -16.61
C ALA A 646 7.72 -8.12 -15.58
N VAL A 647 6.68 -7.31 -15.61
CA VAL A 647 6.46 -6.22 -14.66
C VAL A 647 5.06 -6.29 -14.09
N ASP A 648 4.95 -6.38 -12.78
CA ASP A 648 3.71 -6.42 -12.02
C ASP A 648 3.51 -5.09 -11.30
N VAL A 649 2.38 -4.42 -11.56
CA VAL A 649 2.08 -3.11 -10.98
C VAL A 649 0.85 -3.20 -10.08
N GLU A 650 0.97 -2.75 -8.84
CA GLU A 650 -0.10 -2.75 -7.85
C GLU A 650 -1.25 -1.82 -8.29
N SER A 651 -2.45 -2.42 -8.41
CA SER A 651 -3.64 -1.77 -8.94
C SER A 651 -4.37 -0.96 -7.86
N SER A 652 -5.32 -0.13 -8.29
CA SER A 652 -6.17 0.66 -7.42
C SER A 652 -7.29 -0.11 -6.73
N VAL A 653 -7.39 -1.44 -6.86
CA VAL A 653 -8.51 -2.25 -6.31
C VAL A 653 -8.75 -1.95 -4.83
N PHE A 654 -7.69 -2.00 -4.01
CA PHE A 654 -7.74 -1.75 -2.58
C PHE A 654 -7.44 -0.28 -2.17
N MET A 655 -7.38 0.66 -3.13
CA MET A 655 -7.34 2.09 -2.82
C MET A 655 -8.72 2.58 -2.35
N LEU A 656 -9.09 2.25 -1.11
CA LEU A 656 -10.39 2.57 -0.52
C LEU A 656 -10.76 4.08 -0.55
N PRO A 657 -9.82 5.05 -0.52
CA PRO A 657 -10.12 6.46 -0.77
C PRO A 657 -10.67 6.81 -2.15
N LEU A 658 -10.39 6.00 -3.17
CA LEU A 658 -10.83 6.26 -4.54
C LEU A 658 -12.25 5.72 -4.79
N LYS A 659 -13.08 6.52 -5.45
CA LYS A 659 -14.33 6.06 -6.07
C LYS A 659 -14.04 5.06 -7.19
N ASP A 660 -15.00 4.21 -7.51
CA ASP A 660 -14.88 3.15 -8.52
C ASP A 660 -14.42 3.69 -9.89
N GLU A 661 -14.97 4.83 -10.34
CA GLU A 661 -14.56 5.56 -11.55
C GLU A 661 -13.08 6.00 -11.53
N GLN A 662 -12.58 6.39 -10.36
CA GLN A 662 -11.18 6.82 -10.17
C GLN A 662 -10.23 5.62 -10.14
N ARG A 663 -10.68 4.45 -9.67
CA ARG A 663 -9.93 3.19 -9.75
C ARG A 663 -9.80 2.74 -11.20
N ALA A 664 -10.90 2.73 -11.96
CA ALA A 664 -10.86 2.46 -13.40
C ALA A 664 -9.90 3.41 -14.14
N LEU A 665 -10.01 4.73 -13.90
CA LEU A 665 -9.12 5.73 -14.50
C LEU A 665 -7.63 5.55 -14.13
N TYR A 666 -7.31 5.16 -12.89
CA TYR A 666 -5.94 4.85 -12.47
C TYR A 666 -5.37 3.67 -13.28
N VAL A 667 -6.14 2.59 -13.45
CA VAL A 667 -5.74 1.44 -14.27
C VAL A 667 -5.54 1.84 -15.74
N THR A 668 -6.42 2.67 -16.31
CA THR A 668 -6.23 3.24 -17.66
C THR A 668 -4.90 4.00 -17.75
N LYS A 669 -4.56 4.82 -16.76
CA LYS A 669 -3.32 5.62 -16.77
C LYS A 669 -2.06 4.76 -16.61
N LEU A 670 -2.10 3.70 -15.80
CA LEU A 670 -1.01 2.72 -15.77
C LEU A 670 -0.83 2.05 -17.13
N GLN A 671 -1.91 1.63 -17.81
CA GLN A 671 -1.80 1.03 -19.15
C GLN A 671 -1.26 2.02 -20.19
N GLU A 672 -1.66 3.29 -20.14
CA GLU A 672 -1.09 4.35 -20.98
C GLU A 672 0.42 4.55 -20.75
N TRP A 673 0.87 4.61 -19.49
CA TRP A 673 2.30 4.78 -19.15
C TRP A 673 3.13 3.57 -19.55
N MET A 674 2.68 2.36 -19.23
CA MET A 674 3.38 1.11 -19.56
C MET A 674 3.52 0.92 -21.08
N SER A 675 2.49 1.29 -21.86
CA SER A 675 2.59 1.24 -23.34
C SER A 675 3.69 2.14 -23.91
N GLN A 676 3.99 3.27 -23.25
CA GLN A 676 5.07 4.19 -23.65
C GLN A 676 6.47 3.67 -23.25
N HIS A 677 6.53 2.73 -22.32
CA HIS A 677 7.71 1.94 -21.97
C HIS A 677 7.76 0.60 -22.74
N SER A 678 7.01 0.43 -23.84
CA SER A 678 6.97 -0.81 -24.64
C SER A 678 6.61 -2.07 -23.85
N LEU A 679 5.85 -1.92 -22.75
CA LEU A 679 5.37 -2.99 -21.89
C LEU A 679 3.93 -3.35 -22.28
N GLU A 680 3.70 -4.59 -22.74
CA GLU A 680 2.39 -5.04 -23.21
C GLU A 680 1.61 -5.73 -22.08
N PRO A 681 0.34 -5.35 -21.81
CA PRO A 681 -0.46 -5.97 -20.75
C PRO A 681 -0.84 -7.41 -21.12
N THR A 682 -0.56 -8.36 -20.22
CA THR A 682 -0.80 -9.79 -20.46
C THR A 682 -2.27 -10.17 -20.34
N TYR A 683 -3.01 -9.47 -19.47
CA TYR A 683 -4.46 -9.56 -19.35
C TYR A 683 -5.14 -8.35 -20.04
N ARG A 684 -6.26 -8.62 -20.74
CA ARG A 684 -7.04 -7.62 -21.50
C ARG A 684 -8.49 -7.67 -21.06
N PHE A 685 -9.06 -6.51 -20.72
CA PHE A 685 -10.43 -6.31 -20.25
C PHE A 685 -11.49 -6.56 -21.34
N GLY A 686 -11.65 -7.82 -21.79
CA GLY A 686 -12.62 -8.20 -22.83
C GLY A 686 -12.44 -7.50 -24.18
N GLY A 687 -11.24 -6.97 -24.47
CA GLY A 687 -10.96 -6.16 -25.67
C GLY A 687 -11.43 -4.70 -25.59
N LYS A 688 -11.95 -4.24 -24.44
CA LYS A 688 -12.23 -2.81 -24.20
C LYS A 688 -10.91 -2.02 -24.22
N LYS A 689 -10.99 -0.75 -24.65
CA LYS A 689 -9.85 0.19 -24.60
C LYS A 689 -9.63 0.77 -23.19
N GLU A 690 -10.69 0.84 -22.39
CA GLU A 690 -10.69 1.37 -21.02
C GLU A 690 -11.45 0.38 -20.11
N PRO A 691 -10.94 0.02 -18.93
CA PRO A 691 -11.65 -0.84 -17.98
C PRO A 691 -12.87 -0.15 -17.39
N SER A 692 -13.88 -0.94 -17.02
CA SER A 692 -15.01 -0.47 -16.22
C SER A 692 -14.77 -0.62 -14.71
N SER A 693 -15.65 -0.01 -13.89
CA SER A 693 -15.68 -0.22 -12.44
C SER A 693 -15.86 -1.69 -12.03
N GLN A 694 -16.55 -2.50 -12.83
CA GLN A 694 -16.74 -3.94 -12.57
C GLN A 694 -15.46 -4.73 -12.88
N ASP A 695 -14.73 -4.32 -13.91
CA ASP A 695 -13.50 -4.97 -14.37
C ASP A 695 -12.40 -4.96 -13.30
N MET A 696 -12.51 -4.07 -12.30
CA MET A 696 -11.64 -4.03 -11.13
C MET A 696 -11.67 -5.33 -10.31
N THR A 697 -12.81 -6.05 -10.27
CA THR A 697 -12.88 -7.32 -9.52
C THR A 697 -12.22 -8.48 -10.26
N GLU A 698 -11.94 -8.36 -11.57
CA GLU A 698 -11.25 -9.40 -12.34
C GLU A 698 -9.71 -9.35 -12.21
N ILE A 699 -9.17 -8.31 -11.56
CA ILE A 699 -7.72 -8.10 -11.40
C ILE A 699 -7.17 -9.03 -10.31
N LYS A 700 -6.66 -10.20 -10.73
CA LYS A 700 -6.02 -11.19 -9.86
C LYS A 700 -4.93 -10.57 -8.99
N HIS A 701 -4.91 -10.96 -7.71
CA HIS A 701 -4.00 -10.44 -6.68
C HIS A 701 -3.94 -8.89 -6.59
N ALA A 702 -4.96 -8.18 -7.09
CA ALA A 702 -4.95 -6.73 -7.24
C ALA A 702 -3.70 -6.18 -7.99
N VAL A 703 -3.16 -6.93 -8.94
CA VAL A 703 -1.95 -6.59 -9.70
C VAL A 703 -2.20 -6.66 -11.21
N LEU A 704 -1.62 -5.71 -11.95
CA LEU A 704 -1.61 -5.68 -13.41
C LEU A 704 -0.26 -6.21 -13.91
N ARG A 705 -0.26 -7.35 -14.61
CA ARG A 705 0.93 -7.96 -15.20
C ARG A 705 1.16 -7.49 -16.64
N PHE A 706 2.41 -7.14 -16.95
CA PHE A 706 2.90 -6.72 -18.26
C PHE A 706 4.13 -7.55 -18.64
N SER A 707 4.37 -7.74 -19.95
CA SER A 707 5.60 -8.36 -20.48
C SER A 707 6.41 -7.38 -21.31
N TYR A 708 7.75 -7.53 -21.25
CA TYR A 708 8.71 -6.70 -21.98
C TYR A 708 9.33 -7.49 -23.13
N SER A 709 8.96 -7.16 -24.36
CA SER A 709 9.45 -7.80 -25.59
C SER A 709 10.83 -7.32 -26.04
N GLY A 710 11.60 -6.67 -25.15
CA GLY A 710 12.88 -6.05 -25.44
C GLY A 710 12.78 -4.74 -26.21
N LYS A 711 13.93 -4.11 -26.50
CA LYS A 711 13.98 -2.92 -27.37
C LYS A 711 13.90 -3.36 -28.83
N LYS A 712 12.83 -2.99 -29.52
CA LYS A 712 12.71 -3.12 -30.99
C LYS A 712 13.81 -2.27 -31.63
N VAL A 713 14.75 -2.94 -32.30
CA VAL A 713 15.95 -2.38 -32.96
C VAL A 713 15.60 -1.74 -34.29
#